data_AF-A0A356FBR8-F1
#
_entry.id   AF-A0A356FBR8-F1
#
_cell.length_a   1.000
_cell.length_b   1.000
_cell.length_c   1.000
_cell.angle_alpha   90.00
_cell.angle_beta   90.00
_cell.angle_gamma   90.00
#
_symmetry.space_group_name_H-M   'P 1'
#
loop_
_entity.id
_entity.type
_entity.pdbx_description
1 polymer ?
#
loop_
_entity_poly.entity_id
_entity_poly.type
_entity_poly.pdbx_seq_one_letter_code
_entity_poly.pdbx_strand_id
1 'polypeptide(L)'
;MLSGRIGVKDVRVNLSSMLTAGVAAVLACFSVRADEAEARWVQSYDAGYTDRNGAHAGGSEIMHLVPHKGKLYAANGYWVDSRWVIPPDAEKQSAQVLRLDSADGHWQVDLDTGKANGFDLRYMKGNILKSVTFTRDAAGRRLEKPKNLLVMAAGANFERGGAVSTWVKDDSSGRWIHTLVRHGSTAGGVRWVPRDMEIYRDKETGVERLFLLLGNPGVTSGVYDPNLPGKIRWDRHVEFPFLTTGSLKTRPLGLVQANGSLYLSEGSSIYRREDGERPGYTEILNLESDTDTDVGGIRGLTAISNPNGPGDSLLFLWAPGHKSMSQVKRLDPAGGGHCKLYDEASMADLMSAALGVKVTYTLGAHNRMLPVKHPGTGELVHLIGFQGNIRGKDQLRWKGSRLYAGAMYAVRSADQTYKVLEVNNSYVPGKAVLVSPRTFCLSPFGDKELYIGGHDSSRLISDDMAWVFRAPVEVALGLRSALAARPGKVDPPPAARLLKGPVYELRIYVANEDRFQHLIKRFRDHTDRIFRKHGLAPMGYWITTEGRGSKGRRFVYVLKHPSRYAAYRNWNSFTRDREWEAVLDIPEFQRLLAEKPTSIFMTENDYSAASMDAIEKAGGVYELRTYVAGPGKMDKLNARFRDHTTRLFTKHGIRNVSYWTPFDMPEAENTLIYLIHHAGRMQADASWMAFGQDPLW
;
A
#
# COMPACT_ATOMS: atom_id res chain seq x y z
N MET A 1 -67.34 10.20 39.54
CA MET A 1 -67.38 11.49 40.24
C MET A 1 -67.15 12.58 39.21
N LEU A 2 -68.14 13.47 39.12
CA LEU A 2 -68.14 14.86 38.64
C LEU A 2 -67.28 15.23 37.42
N SER A 3 -67.73 15.87 36.34
CA SER A 3 -69.02 16.25 35.72
C SER A 3 -68.77 17.58 35.00
N GLY A 4 -69.28 17.69 33.78
CA GLY A 4 -69.40 18.93 32.99
C GLY A 4 -69.22 18.57 31.52
N ARG A 5 -70.22 18.12 30.73
CA ARG A 5 -71.55 18.71 30.41
C ARG A 5 -71.38 20.22 30.14
N ILE A 6 -71.71 20.78 28.98
CA ILE A 6 -72.97 20.73 28.19
C ILE A 6 -72.56 21.09 26.73
N GLY A 7 -72.93 20.38 25.66
CA GLY A 7 -74.28 20.25 25.06
C GLY A 7 -74.51 21.42 24.10
N VAL A 8 -74.92 21.27 22.83
CA VAL A 8 -76.22 20.74 22.36
C VAL A 8 -76.08 20.60 20.83
N LYS A 9 -76.29 19.39 20.28
CA LYS A 9 -77.42 18.94 19.40
C LYS A 9 -77.63 19.81 18.13
N ASP A 10 -77.87 19.26 16.95
CA ASP A 10 -79.02 18.41 16.66
C ASP A 10 -78.96 17.75 15.27
N VAL A 11 -79.67 16.61 15.20
CA VAL A 11 -80.49 16.10 14.09
C VAL A 11 -79.81 15.57 12.81
N ARG A 12 -79.96 14.24 12.68
CA ARG A 12 -79.91 13.42 11.45
C ARG A 12 -81.01 13.86 10.46
N VAL A 13 -80.82 13.62 9.16
CA VAL A 13 -81.64 12.68 8.33
C VAL A 13 -81.39 12.88 6.81
N ASN A 14 -81.13 11.74 6.17
CA ASN A 14 -81.32 11.28 4.78
C ASN A 14 -81.27 12.20 3.55
N LEU A 15 -80.29 11.88 2.71
CA LEU A 15 -80.33 11.39 1.31
C LEU A 15 -81.40 11.88 0.31
N SER A 16 -80.82 12.31 -0.84
CA SER A 16 -81.30 12.34 -2.23
C SER A 16 -82.27 13.48 -2.58
N SER A 17 -82.07 14.31 -3.62
CA SER A 17 -81.42 14.11 -4.92
C SER A 17 -81.17 15.44 -5.68
N MET A 18 -80.16 15.41 -6.58
CA MET A 18 -79.93 16.17 -7.83
C MET A 18 -79.58 17.69 -7.87
N LEU A 19 -78.39 17.96 -8.47
CA LEU A 19 -77.98 19.00 -9.44
C LEU A 19 -78.56 20.44 -9.28
N THR A 20 -77.81 21.55 -9.28
CA THR A 20 -76.58 21.93 -10.00
C THR A 20 -76.09 23.29 -9.47
N ALA A 21 -74.82 23.61 -9.74
CA ALA A 21 -74.16 24.93 -9.76
C ALA A 21 -73.29 25.35 -8.55
N GLY A 22 -71.98 25.27 -8.75
CA GLY A 22 -71.12 26.46 -8.63
C GLY A 22 -70.18 26.57 -7.43
N VAL A 23 -68.88 26.67 -7.73
CA VAL A 23 -67.73 27.11 -6.90
C VAL A 23 -67.13 26.02 -6.00
N ALA A 24 -66.17 25.22 -6.44
CA ALA A 24 -64.76 25.52 -6.77
C ALA A 24 -63.82 25.70 -5.55
N ALA A 25 -62.74 24.91 -5.61
CA ALA A 25 -61.43 25.07 -4.98
C ALA A 25 -61.11 24.24 -3.72
N VAL A 26 -59.99 23.51 -3.86
CA VAL A 26 -59.15 22.83 -2.86
C VAL A 26 -59.57 21.40 -2.48
N LEU A 27 -59.51 20.49 -3.45
CA LEU A 27 -59.06 19.12 -3.19
C LEU A 27 -57.77 18.92 -3.99
N ALA A 28 -56.67 19.21 -3.31
CA ALA A 28 -55.33 19.05 -3.81
C ALA A 28 -55.11 17.59 -4.22
N CYS A 29 -54.64 17.42 -5.46
CA CYS A 29 -54.05 16.21 -5.96
C CYS A 29 -53.01 15.69 -4.96
N PHE A 30 -53.29 14.58 -4.29
CA PHE A 30 -52.22 13.69 -3.83
C PHE A 30 -51.67 13.00 -5.07
N SER A 31 -50.86 13.72 -5.83
CA SER A 31 -49.84 13.08 -6.64
C SER A 31 -48.93 12.36 -5.66
N VAL A 32 -49.00 11.03 -5.68
CA VAL A 32 -47.91 10.20 -5.19
C VAL A 32 -46.70 10.57 -6.05
N ARG A 33 -45.93 11.57 -5.61
CA ARG A 33 -44.52 11.66 -5.99
C ARG A 33 -43.96 10.33 -5.52
N ALA A 34 -43.55 9.48 -6.45
CA ALA A 34 -42.62 8.43 -6.14
C ALA A 34 -41.51 9.09 -5.32
N ASP A 35 -41.32 8.65 -4.07
CA ASP A 35 -40.17 9.03 -3.26
C ASP A 35 -38.94 8.77 -4.13
N GLU A 36 -38.32 9.82 -4.67
CA GLU A 36 -36.93 9.73 -5.07
C GLU A 36 -36.17 9.49 -3.78
N ALA A 37 -35.93 8.22 -3.47
CA ALA A 37 -35.12 7.82 -2.34
C ALA A 37 -33.85 8.69 -2.33
N GLU A 38 -33.62 9.37 -1.20
CA GLU A 38 -32.51 10.32 -1.08
C GLU A 38 -31.20 9.62 -1.48
N ALA A 39 -30.46 10.23 -2.42
CA ALA A 39 -29.22 9.65 -2.94
C ALA A 39 -28.26 9.37 -1.78
N ARG A 40 -27.49 8.28 -1.87
CA ARG A 40 -26.60 7.84 -0.79
C ARG A 40 -25.29 7.31 -1.34
N TRP A 41 -24.20 7.59 -0.63
CA TRP A 41 -22.94 6.87 -0.81
C TRP A 41 -23.06 5.40 -0.38
N VAL A 42 -22.49 4.48 -1.14
CA VAL A 42 -22.46 3.05 -0.78
C VAL A 42 -21.01 2.61 -0.67
N GLN A 43 -20.62 2.05 0.47
CA GLN A 43 -19.33 1.38 0.60
C GLN A 43 -19.45 0.00 -0.07
N SER A 44 -18.94 -0.09 -1.30
CA SER A 44 -19.00 -1.31 -2.13
C SER A 44 -17.95 -2.34 -1.71
N TYR A 45 -16.79 -1.89 -1.24
CA TYR A 45 -15.74 -2.75 -0.69
C TYR A 45 -15.27 -2.21 0.66
N ASP A 46 -15.23 -3.09 1.63
CA ASP A 46 -14.74 -2.90 3.00
C ASP A 46 -13.84 -4.12 3.25
N ALA A 47 -12.51 -3.93 3.19
CA ALA A 47 -11.58 -5.04 3.23
C ALA A 47 -11.68 -5.83 4.54
N GLY A 48 -11.22 -7.09 4.51
CA GLY A 48 -11.06 -7.90 5.71
C GLY A 48 -12.16 -8.94 5.93
N TYR A 49 -12.57 -9.63 4.87
CA TYR A 49 -13.53 -10.73 4.97
C TYR A 49 -13.11 -11.92 4.12
N THR A 50 -13.66 -13.09 4.45
CA THR A 50 -13.54 -14.28 3.62
C THR A 50 -14.59 -14.23 2.51
N ASP A 51 -14.15 -14.33 1.26
CA ASP A 51 -15.02 -14.34 0.09
C ASP A 51 -15.76 -15.69 -0.07
N ARG A 52 -16.60 -15.82 -1.10
CA ARG A 52 -17.43 -17.03 -1.29
C ARG A 52 -16.62 -18.30 -1.58
N ASN A 53 -15.35 -18.15 -1.97
CA ASN A 53 -14.44 -19.22 -2.31
C ASN A 53 -13.46 -19.53 -1.18
N GLY A 54 -13.61 -18.89 -0.01
CA GLY A 54 -12.73 -19.09 1.14
C GLY A 54 -11.45 -18.25 1.12
N ALA A 55 -11.27 -17.34 0.15
CA ALA A 55 -10.10 -16.47 0.08
C ALA A 55 -10.28 -15.22 0.96
N HIS A 56 -9.21 -14.77 1.62
CA HIS A 56 -9.23 -13.49 2.35
C HIS A 56 -9.21 -12.31 1.36
N ALA A 57 -10.33 -11.62 1.22
CA ALA A 57 -10.42 -10.36 0.49
C ALA A 57 -10.02 -9.22 1.43
N GLY A 58 -8.76 -8.80 1.34
CA GLY A 58 -8.17 -7.84 2.28
C GLY A 58 -7.44 -6.68 1.59
N GLY A 59 -6.47 -6.14 2.32
CA GLY A 59 -5.49 -5.19 1.81
C GLY A 59 -5.58 -3.83 2.46
N SER A 60 -4.47 -3.11 2.41
CA SER A 60 -4.31 -1.77 2.97
C SER A 60 -4.71 -0.66 2.00
N GLU A 61 -4.79 -0.92 0.69
CA GLU A 61 -5.07 0.11 -0.33
C GLU A 61 -5.69 -0.47 -1.60
N ILE A 62 -6.58 0.28 -2.26
CA ILE A 62 -6.98 0.04 -3.64
C ILE A 62 -6.17 0.96 -4.57
N MET A 63 -5.44 0.35 -5.51
CA MET A 63 -4.52 1.03 -6.42
C MET A 63 -5.19 1.41 -7.74
N HIS A 64 -6.01 0.52 -8.30
CA HIS A 64 -6.69 0.70 -9.58
C HIS A 64 -8.09 0.12 -9.55
N LEU A 65 -9.04 0.79 -10.20
CA LEU A 65 -10.36 0.29 -10.58
C LEU A 65 -10.46 0.26 -12.10
N VAL A 66 -10.90 -0.85 -12.66
CA VAL A 66 -10.95 -1.05 -14.13
C VAL A 66 -12.20 -1.80 -14.52
N PRO A 67 -13.02 -1.26 -15.45
CA PRO A 67 -14.10 -2.02 -16.04
C PRO A 67 -13.54 -2.94 -17.13
N HIS A 68 -13.96 -4.19 -17.13
CA HIS A 68 -13.57 -5.16 -18.15
C HIS A 68 -14.69 -6.18 -18.36
N LYS A 69 -15.17 -6.29 -19.60
CA LYS A 69 -16.19 -7.27 -20.02
C LYS A 69 -17.45 -7.28 -19.13
N GLY A 70 -17.98 -6.09 -18.83
CA GLY A 70 -19.20 -5.94 -18.02
C GLY A 70 -19.02 -6.14 -16.52
N LYS A 71 -17.79 -6.33 -16.05
CA LYS A 71 -17.44 -6.48 -14.63
C LYS A 71 -16.50 -5.37 -14.19
N LEU A 72 -16.43 -5.14 -12.89
CA LEU A 72 -15.47 -4.22 -12.30
C LEU A 72 -14.37 -5.00 -11.59
N TYR A 73 -13.12 -4.60 -11.80
CA TYR A 73 -11.96 -5.21 -11.15
C TYR A 73 -11.18 -4.17 -10.36
N ALA A 74 -10.57 -4.59 -9.26
CA ALA A 74 -9.71 -3.76 -8.43
C ALA A 74 -8.36 -4.43 -8.17
N ALA A 75 -7.27 -3.70 -8.28
CA ALA A 75 -5.97 -4.15 -7.77
C ALA A 75 -5.73 -3.57 -6.38
N ASN A 76 -5.40 -4.40 -5.40
CA ASN A 76 -5.11 -3.96 -4.03
C ASN A 76 -3.60 -4.00 -3.70
N GLY A 77 -3.25 -3.57 -2.49
CA GLY A 77 -1.92 -3.75 -1.90
C GLY A 77 -2.00 -4.04 -0.41
N TYR A 78 -0.89 -4.47 0.17
CA TYR A 78 -0.75 -4.84 1.59
C TYR A 78 0.37 -4.04 2.28
N TRP A 79 0.57 -2.79 1.86
CA TRP A 79 1.58 -1.93 2.47
C TRP A 79 1.21 -1.66 3.93
N VAL A 80 2.11 -2.06 4.84
CA VAL A 80 1.96 -1.96 6.31
C VAL A 80 0.69 -2.61 6.86
N ASP A 81 0.17 -3.60 6.13
CA ASP A 81 -0.75 -4.61 6.64
C ASP A 81 0.05 -5.72 7.34
N SER A 82 -0.42 -6.17 8.49
CA SER A 82 0.23 -7.21 9.28
C SER A 82 0.39 -8.52 8.52
N ARG A 83 -0.50 -8.88 7.60
CA ARG A 83 -0.38 -10.10 6.76
C ARG A 83 0.77 -10.03 5.75
N TRP A 84 1.30 -8.83 5.51
CA TRP A 84 2.51 -8.62 4.72
C TRP A 84 3.77 -8.44 5.58
N VAL A 85 3.65 -7.65 6.66
CA VAL A 85 4.79 -7.25 7.50
C VAL A 85 5.18 -8.34 8.50
N ILE A 86 4.20 -9.00 9.08
CA ILE A 86 4.35 -10.11 10.02
C ILE A 86 3.98 -11.35 9.22
N PRO A 87 4.94 -12.09 8.64
CA PRO A 87 4.60 -13.31 7.92
C PRO A 87 3.81 -14.23 8.88
N PRO A 88 2.50 -14.48 8.63
CA PRO A 88 1.66 -15.20 9.57
C PRO A 88 2.05 -16.68 9.65
N ASP A 89 2.67 -17.19 8.57
CA ASP A 89 3.24 -18.52 8.34
C ASP A 89 4.43 -18.36 7.35
N ALA A 90 4.91 -19.44 6.72
CA ALA A 90 5.93 -19.36 5.67
C ALA A 90 5.57 -18.42 4.49
N GLU A 91 4.29 -18.06 4.31
CA GLU A 91 3.82 -17.25 3.19
C GLU A 91 3.21 -15.90 3.60
N LYS A 92 3.73 -14.82 2.99
CA LYS A 92 3.14 -13.46 3.06
C LYS A 92 1.93 -13.36 2.13
N GLN A 93 0.87 -12.68 2.57
CA GLN A 93 -0.23 -12.32 1.68
C GLN A 93 0.26 -11.34 0.61
N SER A 94 0.19 -11.73 -0.66
CA SER A 94 0.54 -10.84 -1.77
C SER A 94 -0.67 -10.08 -2.28
N ALA A 95 -0.42 -9.06 -3.11
CA ALA A 95 -1.44 -8.32 -3.82
C ALA A 95 -2.37 -9.22 -4.62
N GLN A 96 -3.60 -8.74 -4.78
CA GLN A 96 -4.70 -9.44 -5.40
C GLN A 96 -5.32 -8.60 -6.52
N VAL A 97 -6.03 -9.28 -7.41
CA VAL A 97 -7.10 -8.66 -8.21
C VAL A 97 -8.43 -9.12 -7.63
N LEU A 98 -9.27 -8.15 -7.27
CA LEU A 98 -10.63 -8.35 -6.80
C LEU A 98 -11.59 -8.14 -7.97
N ARG A 99 -12.72 -8.86 -7.97
CA ARG A 99 -13.74 -8.77 -9.02
C ARG A 99 -15.13 -8.56 -8.42
N LEU A 100 -15.88 -7.65 -9.01
CA LEU A 100 -17.29 -7.41 -8.75
C LEU A 100 -18.11 -7.73 -10.02
N ASP A 101 -19.04 -8.67 -9.88
CA ASP A 101 -19.87 -9.18 -10.98
C ASP A 101 -21.12 -8.31 -11.25
N SER A 102 -21.65 -7.59 -10.25
CA SER A 102 -22.81 -6.68 -10.35
C SER A 102 -22.72 -5.55 -9.31
N ALA A 103 -23.46 -4.44 -9.49
CA ALA A 103 -23.41 -3.26 -8.61
C ALA A 103 -23.86 -3.50 -7.16
N ASP A 104 -24.70 -4.52 -6.95
CA ASP A 104 -25.24 -4.99 -5.67
C ASP A 104 -24.54 -6.27 -5.17
N GLY A 105 -23.57 -6.78 -5.93
CA GLY A 105 -22.83 -7.99 -5.59
C GLY A 105 -21.76 -7.78 -4.52
N HIS A 106 -21.09 -8.88 -4.18
CA HIS A 106 -19.93 -8.87 -3.29
C HIS A 106 -18.65 -9.10 -4.08
N TRP A 107 -17.59 -8.36 -3.72
CA TRP A 107 -16.28 -8.55 -4.32
C TRP A 107 -15.69 -9.92 -3.98
N GLN A 108 -14.96 -10.50 -4.94
CA GLN A 108 -14.33 -11.81 -4.83
C GLN A 108 -12.86 -11.70 -5.20
N VAL A 109 -12.00 -12.49 -4.57
CA VAL A 109 -10.59 -12.61 -4.98
C VAL A 109 -10.56 -13.39 -6.30
N ASP A 110 -10.12 -12.73 -7.37
CA ASP A 110 -10.03 -13.31 -8.72
C ASP A 110 -8.58 -13.69 -9.08
N LEU A 111 -7.59 -13.04 -8.45
CA LEU A 111 -6.16 -13.38 -8.54
C LEU A 111 -5.49 -13.16 -7.17
N ASP A 112 -4.68 -14.12 -6.73
CA ASP A 112 -3.64 -13.93 -5.71
C ASP A 112 -2.27 -14.03 -6.40
N THR A 113 -1.54 -12.91 -6.46
CA THR A 113 -0.26 -12.85 -7.19
C THR A 113 0.85 -13.68 -6.55
N GLY A 114 0.77 -13.94 -5.24
CA GLY A 114 1.76 -14.72 -4.50
C GLY A 114 1.62 -16.21 -4.78
N LYS A 115 0.39 -16.68 -4.99
CA LYS A 115 0.11 -18.09 -5.32
C LYS A 115 0.21 -18.38 -6.82
N ALA A 116 -0.13 -17.41 -7.67
CA ALA A 116 -0.23 -17.59 -9.11
C ALA A 116 1.02 -17.11 -9.89
N ASN A 117 2.23 -17.34 -9.37
CA ASN A 117 3.48 -17.01 -10.11
C ASN A 117 4.43 -18.18 -10.31
N GLY A 118 4.49 -19.17 -9.41
CA GLY A 118 5.39 -20.32 -9.56
C GLY A 118 6.89 -20.02 -9.37
N PHE A 119 7.26 -18.84 -8.86
CA PHE A 119 8.64 -18.38 -8.66
C PHE A 119 8.96 -18.02 -7.19
N ASP A 120 8.11 -18.42 -6.24
CA ASP A 120 8.18 -18.01 -4.83
C ASP A 120 8.34 -16.48 -4.64
N LEU A 121 7.86 -15.70 -5.59
CA LEU A 121 7.88 -14.24 -5.51
C LEU A 121 6.67 -13.76 -4.71
N ARG A 122 6.86 -12.64 -4.00
CA ARG A 122 5.79 -11.97 -3.24
C ARG A 122 5.70 -10.52 -3.67
N TYR A 123 4.47 -10.06 -3.88
CA TYR A 123 4.19 -8.76 -4.49
C TYR A 123 3.39 -7.91 -3.50
N MET A 124 3.96 -6.81 -3.03
CA MET A 124 3.32 -5.97 -2.01
C MET A 124 2.08 -5.26 -2.54
N LYS A 125 2.11 -4.86 -3.82
CA LYS A 125 1.07 -4.04 -4.45
C LYS A 125 0.77 -4.53 -5.85
N GLY A 126 -0.51 -4.50 -6.18
CA GLY A 126 -1.00 -4.53 -7.55
C GLY A 126 -0.76 -3.18 -8.19
N ASN A 127 0.47 -2.99 -8.66
CA ASN A 127 0.96 -1.68 -9.06
C ASN A 127 0.20 -1.09 -10.24
N ILE A 128 -0.27 -1.92 -11.18
CA ILE A 128 -1.07 -1.49 -12.33
C ILE A 128 -2.12 -2.55 -12.61
N LEU A 129 -3.35 -2.11 -12.88
CA LEU A 129 -4.38 -2.92 -13.53
C LEU A 129 -4.94 -2.10 -14.68
N LYS A 130 -5.04 -2.70 -15.88
CA LYS A 130 -5.55 -2.00 -17.06
C LYS A 130 -6.24 -2.95 -18.04
N SER A 131 -7.36 -2.51 -18.60
CA SER A 131 -8.02 -3.14 -19.73
C SER A 131 -7.46 -2.49 -21.00
N VAL A 132 -6.68 -3.25 -21.77
CA VAL A 132 -5.96 -2.76 -22.95
C VAL A 132 -6.52 -3.42 -24.20
N THR A 133 -6.50 -2.73 -25.34
CA THR A 133 -7.05 -3.24 -26.59
C THR A 133 -6.01 -3.19 -27.69
N PHE A 134 -5.66 -4.36 -28.20
CA PHE A 134 -4.86 -4.48 -29.42
C PHE A 134 -5.76 -4.52 -30.65
N THR A 135 -5.40 -3.77 -31.68
CA THR A 135 -6.02 -3.78 -32.99
C THR A 135 -5.12 -4.42 -34.05
N ARG A 136 -3.85 -4.72 -33.71
CA ARG A 136 -2.87 -5.30 -34.62
C ARG A 136 -2.13 -6.48 -34.00
N ASP A 137 -1.59 -7.36 -34.85
CA ASP A 137 -0.72 -8.46 -34.44
C ASP A 137 0.75 -8.02 -34.30
N ALA A 138 1.61 -8.96 -33.91
CA ALA A 138 3.05 -8.75 -33.76
C ALA A 138 3.79 -8.29 -35.03
N ALA A 139 3.21 -8.47 -36.22
CA ALA A 139 3.75 -8.00 -37.48
C ALA A 139 3.14 -6.66 -37.93
N GLY A 140 2.30 -6.03 -37.09
CA GLY A 140 1.61 -4.78 -37.40
C GLY A 140 0.37 -4.95 -38.30
N ARG A 141 -0.02 -6.18 -38.63
CA ARG A 141 -1.21 -6.44 -39.46
C ARG A 141 -2.47 -6.25 -38.63
N ARG A 142 -3.51 -5.66 -39.23
CA ARG A 142 -4.79 -5.41 -38.56
C ARG A 142 -5.45 -6.74 -38.20
N LEU A 143 -5.91 -6.86 -36.96
CA LEU A 143 -6.72 -7.99 -36.49
C LEU A 143 -8.13 -7.87 -37.05
N GLU A 144 -8.76 -9.00 -37.39
CA GLU A 144 -10.16 -9.05 -37.81
C GLU A 144 -11.09 -8.42 -36.77
N LYS A 145 -10.81 -8.68 -35.49
CA LYS A 145 -11.51 -8.08 -34.34
C LYS A 145 -10.47 -7.62 -33.32
N PRO A 146 -10.61 -6.40 -32.77
CA PRO A 146 -9.77 -5.95 -31.67
C PRO A 146 -9.80 -6.93 -30.49
N LYS A 147 -8.65 -7.10 -29.84
CA LYS A 147 -8.45 -8.01 -28.71
C LYS A 147 -8.27 -7.20 -27.45
N ASN A 148 -9.31 -7.21 -26.62
CA ASN A 148 -9.32 -6.54 -25.32
C ASN A 148 -8.85 -7.52 -24.24
N LEU A 149 -7.78 -7.17 -23.52
CA LEU A 149 -7.13 -7.98 -22.49
C LEU A 149 -7.11 -7.22 -21.16
N LEU A 150 -7.35 -7.92 -20.06
CA LEU A 150 -7.11 -7.39 -18.72
C LEU A 150 -5.71 -7.77 -18.25
N VAL A 151 -4.89 -6.76 -17.98
CA VAL A 151 -3.48 -6.92 -17.63
C VAL A 151 -3.21 -6.32 -16.25
N MET A 152 -2.65 -7.14 -15.38
CA MET A 152 -2.14 -6.78 -14.07
C MET A 152 -0.62 -6.75 -14.12
N ALA A 153 0.03 -5.76 -13.48
CA ALA A 153 1.48 -5.74 -13.32
C ALA A 153 1.86 -5.44 -11.87
N ALA A 154 2.90 -6.10 -11.38
CA ALA A 154 3.40 -5.92 -10.02
C ALA A 154 4.93 -6.08 -9.93
N GLY A 155 5.52 -5.33 -9.01
CA GLY A 155 6.93 -5.41 -8.66
C GLY A 155 7.16 -6.30 -7.43
N ALA A 156 8.21 -7.12 -7.46
CA ALA A 156 8.69 -7.90 -6.33
C ALA A 156 10.16 -7.58 -6.06
N ASN A 157 10.54 -7.64 -4.78
CA ASN A 157 11.93 -7.56 -4.35
C ASN A 157 12.35 -8.91 -3.76
N PHE A 158 13.59 -9.31 -4.01
CA PHE A 158 14.24 -10.48 -3.41
C PHE A 158 15.67 -10.09 -2.98
N GLU A 159 16.38 -10.96 -2.27
CA GLU A 159 17.61 -10.63 -1.52
C GLU A 159 18.64 -9.82 -2.33
N ARG A 160 18.81 -10.14 -3.62
CA ARG A 160 19.83 -9.51 -4.50
C ARG A 160 19.24 -8.85 -5.75
N GLY A 161 17.94 -8.55 -5.76
CA GLY A 161 17.33 -7.97 -6.95
C GLY A 161 15.86 -7.67 -6.83
N GLY A 162 15.29 -7.32 -7.98
CA GLY A 162 13.85 -7.12 -8.14
C GLY A 162 13.36 -7.64 -9.47
N ALA A 163 12.05 -7.79 -9.56
CA ALA A 163 11.36 -8.33 -10.71
C ALA A 163 10.07 -7.56 -10.97
N VAL A 164 9.72 -7.42 -12.25
CA VAL A 164 8.40 -6.99 -12.69
C VAL A 164 7.74 -8.17 -13.40
N SER A 165 6.54 -8.48 -12.94
CA SER A 165 5.70 -9.54 -13.51
C SER A 165 4.40 -8.96 -14.03
N THR A 166 3.81 -9.68 -14.99
CA THR A 166 2.46 -9.40 -15.48
C THR A 166 1.59 -10.64 -15.37
N TRP A 167 0.29 -10.42 -15.23
CA TRP A 167 -0.73 -11.44 -15.36
C TRP A 167 -1.76 -10.97 -16.36
N VAL A 168 -2.09 -11.82 -17.32
CA VAL A 168 -3.15 -11.55 -18.30
C VAL A 168 -4.31 -12.47 -18.03
N LYS A 169 -5.52 -11.91 -17.89
CA LYS A 169 -6.73 -12.72 -17.71
C LYS A 169 -7.11 -13.36 -19.04
N ASP A 170 -7.28 -14.68 -19.03
CA ASP A 170 -8.01 -15.40 -20.06
C ASP A 170 -9.50 -15.39 -19.69
N ASP A 171 -10.27 -14.55 -20.37
CA ASP A 171 -11.71 -14.40 -20.13
C ASP A 171 -12.51 -15.70 -20.37
N SER A 172 -11.99 -16.61 -21.21
CA SER A 172 -12.71 -17.83 -21.56
C SER A 172 -12.64 -18.88 -20.45
N SER A 173 -11.47 -19.05 -19.84
CA SER A 173 -11.27 -19.98 -18.72
C SER A 173 -11.42 -19.31 -17.35
N GLY A 174 -11.38 -17.98 -17.29
CA GLY A 174 -11.30 -17.19 -16.07
C GLY A 174 -9.93 -17.18 -15.42
N ARG A 175 -8.95 -17.94 -15.93
CA ARG A 175 -7.60 -18.06 -15.35
C ARG A 175 -6.74 -16.84 -15.64
N TRP A 176 -5.76 -16.60 -14.78
CA TRP A 176 -4.72 -15.59 -14.99
C TRP A 176 -3.42 -16.27 -15.41
N ILE A 177 -2.80 -15.76 -16.48
CA ILE A 177 -1.56 -16.27 -17.02
C ILE A 177 -0.41 -15.35 -16.58
N HIS A 178 0.48 -15.87 -15.74
CA HIS A 178 1.66 -15.15 -15.28
C HIS A 178 2.76 -15.09 -16.34
N THR A 179 3.47 -13.97 -16.39
CA THR A 179 4.70 -13.78 -17.16
C THR A 179 5.67 -12.95 -16.36
N LEU A 180 6.87 -13.49 -16.11
CA LEU A 180 7.99 -12.71 -15.60
C LEU A 180 8.51 -11.84 -16.76
N VAL A 181 8.23 -10.52 -16.70
CA VAL A 181 8.61 -9.59 -17.79
C VAL A 181 10.09 -9.31 -17.75
N ARG A 182 10.60 -8.94 -16.56
CA ARG A 182 12.01 -8.62 -16.38
C ARG A 182 12.42 -8.72 -14.92
N HIS A 183 13.68 -9.04 -14.68
CA HIS A 183 14.30 -8.99 -13.36
C HIS A 183 15.74 -8.49 -13.48
N GLY A 184 16.33 -8.09 -12.35
CA GLY A 184 17.73 -7.66 -12.32
C GLY A 184 18.15 -7.14 -10.96
N SER A 185 19.36 -6.59 -10.92
CA SER A 185 19.96 -6.06 -9.69
C SER A 185 19.21 -4.85 -9.15
N THR A 186 19.29 -4.66 -7.84
CA THR A 186 18.85 -3.46 -7.10
C THR A 186 20.04 -2.57 -6.70
N ALA A 187 21.25 -2.90 -7.16
CA ALA A 187 22.45 -2.10 -6.96
C ALA A 187 22.24 -0.65 -7.42
N GLY A 188 22.87 0.31 -6.73
CA GLY A 188 22.71 1.73 -7.04
C GLY A 188 21.33 2.31 -6.68
N GLY A 189 20.50 1.57 -5.94
CA GLY A 189 19.17 2.03 -5.54
C GLY A 189 18.08 1.83 -6.60
N VAL A 190 18.33 1.00 -7.61
CA VAL A 190 17.37 0.65 -8.66
C VAL A 190 16.15 -0.03 -8.07
N ARG A 191 14.95 0.48 -8.38
CA ARG A 191 13.67 -0.07 -7.91
C ARG A 191 12.83 -0.64 -9.05
N TRP A 192 12.40 -1.87 -8.85
CA TRP A 192 11.56 -2.64 -9.78
C TRP A 192 10.09 -2.48 -9.40
N VAL A 193 9.54 -1.30 -9.67
CA VAL A 193 8.18 -0.93 -9.27
C VAL A 193 7.47 -0.39 -10.50
N PRO A 194 6.56 -1.17 -11.13
CA PRO A 194 5.87 -0.70 -12.30
C PRO A 194 4.88 0.41 -11.92
N ARG A 195 4.61 1.33 -12.85
CA ARG A 195 3.86 2.57 -12.56
C ARG A 195 2.75 2.92 -13.53
N ASP A 196 2.93 2.61 -14.81
CA ASP A 196 1.88 2.79 -15.81
C ASP A 196 2.12 1.86 -17.00
N MET A 197 1.08 1.64 -17.80
CA MET A 197 1.17 0.93 -19.07
C MET A 197 0.22 1.56 -20.10
N GLU A 198 0.60 1.64 -21.38
CA GLU A 198 -0.21 2.28 -22.41
C GLU A 198 -0.03 1.57 -23.77
N ILE A 199 -1.12 1.35 -24.50
CA ILE A 199 -1.05 0.86 -25.88
C ILE A 199 -0.70 2.02 -26.78
N TYR A 200 0.35 1.91 -27.59
CA TYR A 200 0.68 2.93 -28.59
C TYR A 200 1.12 2.27 -29.89
N ARG A 201 0.70 2.88 -31.00
CA ARG A 201 1.11 2.48 -32.34
C ARG A 201 2.19 3.41 -32.83
N ASP A 202 3.37 2.85 -32.99
CA ASP A 202 4.48 3.53 -33.63
C ASP A 202 4.10 3.90 -35.08
N LYS A 203 4.19 5.17 -35.43
CA LYS A 203 3.70 5.71 -36.71
C LYS A 203 4.63 5.37 -37.88
N GLU A 204 5.91 5.14 -37.61
CA GLU A 204 6.90 4.82 -38.64
C GLU A 204 6.88 3.33 -38.98
N THR A 205 6.97 2.47 -37.97
CA THR A 205 6.95 1.01 -38.14
C THR A 205 5.54 0.45 -38.30
N GLY A 206 4.51 1.20 -37.88
CA GLY A 206 3.13 0.78 -37.87
C GLY A 206 2.78 -0.26 -36.79
N VAL A 207 3.75 -0.69 -35.99
CA VAL A 207 3.59 -1.74 -34.96
C VAL A 207 2.92 -1.16 -33.71
N GLU A 208 1.91 -1.89 -33.22
CA GLU A 208 1.18 -1.55 -31.98
C GLU A 208 1.76 -2.34 -30.81
N ARG A 209 2.11 -1.64 -29.73
CA ARG A 209 2.76 -2.23 -28.55
C ARG A 209 2.07 -1.78 -27.27
N LEU A 210 2.09 -2.64 -26.26
CA LEU A 210 1.82 -2.25 -24.87
C LEU A 210 3.14 -1.83 -24.23
N PHE A 211 3.29 -0.54 -23.96
CA PHE A 211 4.42 0.01 -23.21
C PHE A 211 4.19 -0.20 -21.72
N LEU A 212 5.24 -0.54 -20.99
CA LEU A 212 5.22 -0.78 -19.54
C LEU A 212 6.41 -0.08 -18.88
N LEU A 213 6.10 0.73 -17.87
CA LEU A 213 7.11 1.32 -16.99
C LEU A 213 7.54 0.31 -15.93
N LEU A 214 8.84 0.02 -15.83
CA LEU A 214 9.41 -0.97 -14.90
C LEU A 214 9.89 -0.37 -13.57
N GLY A 215 9.83 0.96 -13.41
CA GLY A 215 10.51 1.70 -12.34
C GLY A 215 11.81 2.31 -12.85
N ASN A 216 12.87 2.32 -12.03
CA ASN A 216 14.18 2.82 -12.45
C ASN A 216 14.76 2.10 -13.69
N PRO A 217 14.53 0.80 -13.93
CA PRO A 217 15.00 0.15 -15.15
C PRO A 217 14.48 0.80 -16.45
N GLY A 218 13.38 1.56 -16.39
CA GLY A 218 12.87 2.30 -17.53
C GLY A 218 11.67 1.66 -18.23
N VAL A 219 11.63 1.80 -19.56
CA VAL A 219 10.50 1.43 -20.42
C VAL A 219 10.80 0.12 -21.14
N THR A 220 9.85 -0.80 -21.13
CA THR A 220 9.82 -1.94 -22.04
C THR A 220 8.48 -1.97 -22.77
N SER A 221 8.35 -2.81 -23.79
CA SER A 221 7.10 -2.96 -24.50
C SER A 221 6.87 -4.41 -24.94
N GLY A 222 5.64 -4.74 -25.29
CA GLY A 222 5.26 -6.05 -25.79
C GLY A 222 4.20 -5.96 -26.88
N VAL A 223 4.21 -6.93 -27.80
CA VAL A 223 3.25 -7.00 -28.91
C VAL A 223 2.21 -8.10 -28.67
N TYR A 224 1.04 -7.96 -29.29
CA TYR A 224 0.03 -9.03 -29.27
C TYR A 224 0.50 -10.24 -30.07
N ASP A 225 0.52 -11.40 -29.42
CA ASP A 225 0.88 -12.67 -30.03
C ASP A 225 -0.16 -13.75 -29.66
N PRO A 226 -1.06 -14.14 -30.58
CA PRO A 226 -2.12 -15.10 -30.27
C PRO A 226 -1.60 -16.50 -29.94
N ASN A 227 -0.34 -16.83 -30.26
CA ASN A 227 0.23 -18.15 -30.00
C ASN A 227 0.73 -18.31 -28.56
N LEU A 228 0.92 -17.20 -27.83
CA LEU A 228 1.32 -17.25 -26.43
C LEU A 228 0.10 -17.43 -25.52
N PRO A 229 0.21 -18.15 -24.39
CA PRO A 229 -0.87 -18.24 -23.40
C PRO A 229 -1.32 -16.86 -22.89
N GLY A 230 -0.36 -16.00 -22.51
CA GLY A 230 -0.62 -14.64 -22.02
C GLY A 230 -0.88 -13.60 -23.12
N LYS A 231 -0.83 -14.02 -24.39
CA LYS A 231 -1.09 -13.19 -25.57
C LYS A 231 -0.21 -11.95 -25.77
N ILE A 232 0.79 -11.72 -24.92
CA ILE A 232 1.72 -10.59 -25.01
C ILE A 232 3.14 -11.14 -25.07
N ARG A 233 3.85 -10.84 -26.16
CA ARG A 233 5.26 -11.14 -26.32
C ARG A 233 6.08 -9.91 -25.93
N TRP A 234 6.66 -9.93 -24.74
CA TRP A 234 7.50 -8.85 -24.22
C TRP A 234 8.87 -8.80 -24.90
N ASP A 235 9.38 -7.60 -25.11
CA ASP A 235 10.73 -7.39 -25.62
C ASP A 235 11.79 -7.80 -24.61
N ARG A 236 12.88 -8.37 -25.13
CA ARG A 236 14.03 -8.78 -24.32
C ARG A 236 14.88 -7.59 -23.85
N HIS A 237 14.73 -6.42 -24.47
CA HIS A 237 15.49 -5.22 -24.15
C HIS A 237 14.60 -4.13 -23.53
N VAL A 238 15.22 -3.31 -22.68
CA VAL A 238 14.63 -2.04 -22.26
C VAL A 238 14.84 -1.06 -23.41
N GLU A 239 13.78 -0.35 -23.76
CA GLU A 239 13.79 0.63 -24.85
C GLU A 239 14.48 1.93 -24.40
N PHE A 240 14.12 2.43 -23.21
CA PHE A 240 14.67 3.67 -22.66
C PHE A 240 14.84 3.56 -21.13
N PRO A 241 15.93 4.05 -20.51
CA PRO A 241 17.08 4.75 -21.10
C PRO A 241 18.31 3.83 -21.23
N PHE A 242 18.13 2.51 -21.31
CA PHE A 242 19.22 1.55 -21.10
C PHE A 242 20.44 1.79 -21.99
N LEU A 243 20.24 2.12 -23.28
CA LEU A 243 21.32 2.39 -24.22
C LEU A 243 22.01 3.75 -24.02
N THR A 244 21.45 4.67 -23.23
CA THR A 244 21.99 6.01 -23.01
C THR A 244 22.62 6.15 -21.64
N THR A 245 21.90 5.80 -20.57
CA THR A 245 22.34 6.00 -19.17
C THR A 245 22.19 4.76 -18.29
N GLY A 246 21.72 3.63 -18.85
CA GLY A 246 21.53 2.37 -18.14
C GLY A 246 20.23 2.29 -17.32
N SER A 247 19.94 3.30 -16.50
CA SER A 247 18.70 3.38 -15.70
C SER A 247 18.27 4.82 -15.44
N LEU A 248 16.98 5.03 -15.20
CA LEU A 248 16.44 6.34 -14.79
C LEU A 248 16.84 6.67 -13.35
N LYS A 249 17.11 7.96 -13.11
CA LYS A 249 17.48 8.47 -11.78
C LYS A 249 16.30 8.37 -10.82
N THR A 250 15.14 8.82 -11.26
CA THR A 250 13.86 8.73 -10.56
C THR A 250 12.96 7.73 -11.29
N ARG A 251 12.06 7.08 -10.56
CA ARG A 251 11.09 6.19 -11.18
C ARG A 251 10.09 6.99 -12.03
N PRO A 252 9.78 6.56 -13.26
CA PRO A 252 8.77 7.21 -14.07
C PRO A 252 7.37 6.97 -13.49
N LEU A 253 6.46 7.94 -13.66
CA LEU A 253 5.18 7.96 -12.92
C LEU A 253 3.92 8.02 -13.80
N GLY A 254 4.04 8.23 -15.10
CA GLY A 254 2.90 8.25 -16.01
C GLY A 254 3.29 8.06 -17.47
N LEU A 255 2.38 7.45 -18.22
CA LEU A 255 2.39 7.36 -19.68
C LEU A 255 1.11 7.98 -20.23
N VAL A 256 1.21 8.72 -21.33
CA VAL A 256 0.01 9.20 -22.02
C VAL A 256 0.25 9.38 -23.52
N GLN A 257 -0.79 9.15 -24.29
CA GLN A 257 -0.82 9.52 -25.70
C GLN A 257 -1.43 10.91 -25.85
N ALA A 258 -0.77 11.78 -26.59
CA ALA A 258 -1.25 13.12 -26.93
C ALA A 258 -0.66 13.54 -28.28
N ASN A 259 -1.33 14.35 -29.08
CA ASN A 259 -0.78 14.89 -30.33
C ASN A 259 -0.11 13.81 -31.23
N GLY A 260 -0.70 12.61 -31.25
CA GLY A 260 -0.20 11.46 -31.99
C GLY A 260 1.18 10.92 -31.56
N SER A 261 1.63 11.18 -30.33
CA SER A 261 2.91 10.69 -29.79
C SER A 261 2.72 10.12 -28.38
N LEU A 262 3.64 9.26 -27.94
CA LEU A 262 3.68 8.74 -26.57
C LEU A 262 4.57 9.63 -25.70
N TYR A 263 4.06 9.98 -24.51
CA TYR A 263 4.78 10.78 -23.51
C TYR A 263 5.00 9.99 -22.23
N LEU A 264 6.13 10.27 -21.59
CA LEU A 264 6.58 9.67 -20.34
C LEU A 264 6.93 10.76 -19.34
N SER A 265 6.49 10.64 -18.09
CA SER A 265 7.02 11.46 -17.00
C SER A 265 8.05 10.71 -16.16
N GLU A 266 9.18 11.35 -15.89
CA GLU A 266 10.21 10.89 -14.95
C GLU A 266 10.73 12.08 -14.14
N GLY A 267 10.70 12.00 -12.82
CA GLY A 267 11.15 13.10 -11.97
C GLY A 267 10.52 14.44 -12.35
N SER A 268 11.36 15.42 -12.68
CA SER A 268 10.99 16.77 -13.13
C SER A 268 10.74 16.89 -14.63
N SER A 269 10.86 15.81 -15.38
CA SER A 269 10.93 15.81 -16.83
C SER A 269 9.74 15.12 -17.50
N ILE A 270 9.40 15.60 -18.69
CA ILE A 270 8.51 14.92 -19.62
C ILE A 270 9.28 14.64 -20.91
N TYR A 271 9.28 13.38 -21.31
CA TYR A 271 9.88 12.91 -22.56
C TYR A 271 8.79 12.61 -23.58
N ARG A 272 9.01 13.02 -24.83
CA ARG A 272 8.25 12.55 -26.00
C ARG A 272 9.03 11.43 -26.66
N ARG A 273 8.36 10.32 -26.98
CA ARG A 273 8.93 9.25 -27.78
C ARG A 273 8.95 9.66 -29.24
N GLU A 274 10.09 9.50 -29.88
CA GLU A 274 10.27 9.57 -31.33
C GLU A 274 10.15 8.15 -31.91
N ASP A 275 9.28 8.01 -32.89
CA ASP A 275 8.96 6.71 -33.50
C ASP A 275 10.10 6.18 -34.38
N GLY A 276 10.06 4.88 -34.69
CA GLY A 276 11.03 4.24 -35.58
C GLY A 276 11.51 2.89 -35.07
N GLU A 277 12.31 2.20 -35.89
CA GLU A 277 12.91 0.90 -35.52
C GLU A 277 13.87 1.02 -34.33
N ARG A 278 14.49 2.20 -34.18
CA ARG A 278 15.35 2.58 -33.06
C ARG A 278 14.79 3.85 -32.42
N PRO A 279 13.75 3.71 -31.59
CA PRO A 279 13.02 4.86 -31.07
C PRO A 279 13.92 5.74 -30.19
N GLY A 280 13.70 7.05 -30.30
CA GLY A 280 14.36 8.07 -29.49
C GLY A 280 13.42 8.61 -28.41
N TYR A 281 13.97 9.35 -27.45
CA TYR A 281 13.19 10.08 -26.45
C TYR A 281 13.75 11.50 -26.30
N THR A 282 12.93 12.49 -26.60
CA THR A 282 13.29 13.91 -26.49
C THR A 282 12.67 14.50 -25.24
N GLU A 283 13.49 15.12 -24.37
CA GLU A 283 13.00 15.88 -23.22
C GLU A 283 12.33 17.17 -23.72
N ILE A 284 11.03 17.31 -23.48
CA ILE A 284 10.24 18.47 -23.92
C ILE A 284 9.89 19.44 -22.79
N LEU A 285 10.08 18.99 -21.55
CA LEU A 285 9.91 19.79 -20.33
C LEU A 285 10.89 19.28 -19.29
N ASN A 286 11.53 20.21 -18.59
CA ASN A 286 12.27 19.95 -17.36
C ASN A 286 11.98 21.09 -16.38
N LEU A 287 11.52 20.75 -15.18
CA LEU A 287 11.17 21.72 -14.15
C LEU A 287 12.35 22.11 -13.23
N GLU A 288 13.58 21.65 -13.55
CA GLU A 288 14.85 21.98 -12.87
C GLU A 288 14.77 21.96 -11.34
N SER A 289 14.28 20.86 -10.77
CA SER A 289 14.18 20.71 -9.32
C SER A 289 14.77 19.39 -8.86
N ASP A 290 15.39 19.38 -7.68
CA ASP A 290 15.66 18.14 -6.98
C ASP A 290 14.34 17.44 -6.62
N THR A 291 14.16 16.26 -7.20
CA THR A 291 13.01 15.40 -6.92
C THR A 291 13.37 14.31 -5.92
N ASP A 292 12.50 14.13 -4.95
CA ASP A 292 12.55 12.99 -4.04
C ASP A 292 12.23 11.72 -4.83
N THR A 293 13.12 10.73 -4.84
CA THR A 293 12.91 9.51 -5.64
C THR A 293 11.74 8.64 -5.14
N ASP A 294 11.30 8.82 -3.89
CA ASP A 294 10.24 8.03 -3.26
C ASP A 294 8.86 8.61 -3.53
N VAL A 295 8.74 9.93 -3.40
CA VAL A 295 7.44 10.64 -3.46
C VAL A 295 7.39 11.73 -4.52
N GLY A 296 8.53 12.15 -5.04
CA GLY A 296 8.67 13.28 -5.95
C GLY A 296 8.31 12.98 -7.41
N GLY A 297 7.95 14.02 -8.16
CA GLY A 297 7.88 14.02 -9.62
C GLY A 297 6.55 14.48 -10.22
N ILE A 298 6.50 14.47 -11.54
CA ILE A 298 5.31 14.71 -12.38
C ILE A 298 4.39 13.48 -12.35
N ARG A 299 3.15 13.67 -11.87
CA ARG A 299 2.18 12.61 -11.57
C ARG A 299 0.87 12.79 -12.35
N GLY A 300 0.18 11.66 -12.57
CA GLY A 300 -1.16 11.64 -13.19
C GLY A 300 -1.22 12.30 -14.56
N LEU A 301 -0.16 12.14 -15.35
CA LEU A 301 -0.03 12.69 -16.70
C LEU A 301 -1.26 12.32 -17.53
N THR A 302 -1.99 13.33 -18.01
CA THR A 302 -3.30 13.19 -18.66
C THR A 302 -3.39 14.11 -19.87
N ALA A 303 -3.83 13.59 -21.02
CA ALA A 303 -4.10 14.40 -22.19
C ALA A 303 -5.50 15.01 -22.07
N ILE A 304 -5.61 16.31 -22.36
CA ILE A 304 -6.86 17.06 -22.43
C ILE A 304 -6.88 17.89 -23.71
N SER A 305 -8.07 18.26 -24.19
CA SER A 305 -8.16 19.21 -25.31
C SER A 305 -7.48 20.52 -24.95
N ASN A 306 -6.66 21.05 -25.86
CA ASN A 306 -5.95 22.30 -25.66
C ASN A 306 -6.94 23.47 -25.58
N PRO A 307 -7.04 24.20 -24.44
CA PRO A 307 -7.98 25.31 -24.32
C PRO A 307 -7.54 26.56 -25.10
N ASN A 308 -6.27 26.63 -25.51
CA ASN A 308 -5.66 27.80 -26.15
C ASN A 308 -5.37 27.58 -27.64
N GLY A 309 -5.80 26.47 -28.24
CA GLY A 309 -5.49 26.16 -29.63
C GLY A 309 -5.82 24.73 -30.04
N PRO A 310 -5.31 24.27 -31.19
CA PRO A 310 -5.52 22.89 -31.64
C PRO A 310 -4.69 21.89 -30.82
N GLY A 311 -5.05 20.61 -30.95
CA GLY A 311 -4.33 19.50 -30.35
C GLY A 311 -4.67 19.27 -28.87
N ASP A 312 -3.79 18.53 -28.21
CA ASP A 312 -3.91 18.12 -26.82
C ASP A 312 -2.88 18.85 -25.95
N SER A 313 -3.29 19.26 -24.75
CA SER A 313 -2.40 19.68 -23.68
C SER A 313 -2.12 18.52 -22.74
N LEU A 314 -0.95 18.56 -22.08
CA LEU A 314 -0.62 17.62 -21.00
C LEU A 314 -0.96 18.26 -19.65
N LEU A 315 -1.93 17.70 -18.94
CA LEU A 315 -2.30 18.06 -17.58
C LEU A 315 -1.62 17.10 -16.60
N PHE A 316 -1.01 17.63 -15.55
CA PHE A 316 -0.32 16.82 -14.54
C PHE A 316 -0.25 17.51 -13.19
N LEU A 317 0.02 16.71 -12.15
CA LEU A 317 0.31 17.21 -10.82
C LEU A 317 1.81 17.21 -10.59
N TRP A 318 2.36 18.38 -10.27
CA TRP A 318 3.75 18.56 -9.92
C TRP A 318 3.97 18.51 -8.42
N ALA A 319 4.64 17.44 -7.95
CA ALA A 319 4.95 17.24 -6.55
C ALA A 319 6.44 16.89 -6.35
N PRO A 320 7.36 17.85 -6.20
CA PRO A 320 8.81 17.57 -6.20
C PRO A 320 9.30 16.72 -5.01
N GLY A 321 8.61 16.74 -3.87
CA GLY A 321 9.05 15.95 -2.71
C GLY A 321 8.18 16.12 -1.48
N HIS A 322 8.71 15.73 -0.31
CA HIS A 322 8.03 15.65 0.98
C HIS A 322 7.55 16.99 1.58
N LYS A 323 7.88 18.12 0.95
CA LYS A 323 7.38 19.48 1.30
C LYS A 323 6.45 20.07 0.23
N SER A 324 6.04 19.28 -0.75
CA SER A 324 5.24 19.76 -1.87
C SER A 324 3.85 20.22 -1.46
N MET A 325 3.41 21.35 -2.00
CA MET A 325 2.02 21.82 -1.99
C MET A 325 1.17 21.28 -3.16
N SER A 326 1.80 20.49 -4.03
CA SER A 326 1.29 19.94 -5.29
C SER A 326 0.59 20.94 -6.21
N GLN A 327 1.28 21.33 -7.29
CA GLN A 327 0.72 22.26 -8.28
C GLN A 327 0.13 21.49 -9.46
N VAL A 328 -1.11 21.78 -9.84
CA VAL A 328 -1.65 21.34 -11.13
C VAL A 328 -1.09 22.23 -12.21
N LYS A 329 -0.43 21.61 -13.18
CA LYS A 329 0.19 22.29 -14.31
C LYS A 329 -0.35 21.74 -15.61
N ARG A 330 -0.41 22.62 -16.61
CA ARG A 330 -0.82 22.30 -17.97
C ARG A 330 0.26 22.73 -18.95
N LEU A 331 0.65 21.82 -19.84
CA LEU A 331 1.63 22.06 -20.88
C LEU A 331 0.94 22.06 -22.25
N ASP A 332 0.88 23.23 -22.89
CA ASP A 332 0.28 23.41 -24.21
C ASP A 332 1.33 23.30 -25.31
N PRO A 333 0.98 22.72 -26.47
CA PRO A 333 1.81 22.85 -27.67
C PRO A 333 1.81 24.30 -28.17
N ALA A 334 2.98 24.85 -28.47
CA ALA A 334 3.15 26.24 -28.93
C ALA A 334 3.66 26.35 -30.39
N GLY A 335 3.76 25.22 -31.11
CA GLY A 335 4.33 25.16 -32.47
C GLY A 335 5.86 25.09 -32.47
N GLY A 336 6.45 24.63 -33.58
CA GLY A 336 7.92 24.53 -33.72
C GLY A 336 8.63 23.58 -32.74
N GLY A 337 7.89 22.67 -32.10
CA GLY A 337 8.41 21.79 -31.04
C GLY A 337 8.47 22.42 -29.65
N HIS A 338 8.09 23.69 -29.50
CA HIS A 338 8.02 24.36 -28.22
C HIS A 338 6.71 24.07 -27.48
N CYS A 339 6.77 24.12 -26.16
CA CYS A 339 5.62 23.99 -25.29
C CYS A 339 5.53 25.18 -24.33
N LYS A 340 4.32 25.57 -23.93
CA LYS A 340 4.07 26.63 -22.95
C LYS A 340 3.45 26.04 -21.70
N LEU A 341 4.07 26.32 -20.55
CA LEU A 341 3.65 25.82 -19.25
C LEU A 341 2.74 26.83 -18.54
N TYR A 342 1.67 26.32 -17.93
CA TYR A 342 0.71 27.08 -17.15
C TYR A 342 0.52 26.46 -15.77
N ASP A 343 0.42 27.31 -14.75
CA ASP A 343 0.03 26.91 -13.38
C ASP A 343 -1.46 27.16 -13.23
N GLU A 344 -2.22 26.11 -12.93
CA GLU A 344 -3.68 26.22 -12.84
C GLU A 344 -4.17 26.35 -11.39
N ALA A 345 -3.74 25.44 -10.51
CA ALA A 345 -4.20 25.42 -9.14
C ALA A 345 -3.23 24.72 -8.19
N SER A 346 -3.22 25.17 -6.94
CA SER A 346 -2.50 24.55 -5.83
C SER A 346 -3.44 23.65 -5.04
N MET A 347 -3.13 22.34 -4.96
CA MET A 347 -3.96 21.39 -4.20
C MET A 347 -3.98 21.75 -2.71
N ALA A 348 -2.87 22.26 -2.17
CA ALA A 348 -2.81 22.70 -0.78
C ALA A 348 -3.71 23.92 -0.52
N ASP A 349 -3.80 24.87 -1.44
CA ASP A 349 -4.64 26.07 -1.27
C ASP A 349 -6.11 25.73 -1.41
N LEU A 350 -6.47 24.89 -2.40
CA LEU A 350 -7.83 24.37 -2.56
C LEU A 350 -8.29 23.63 -1.30
N MET A 351 -7.45 22.75 -0.75
CA MET A 351 -7.75 22.02 0.48
C MET A 351 -7.81 22.93 1.70
N SER A 352 -6.92 23.93 1.80
CA SER A 352 -6.91 24.90 2.91
C SER A 352 -8.20 25.72 2.93
N ALA A 353 -8.66 26.15 1.75
CA ALA A 353 -9.93 26.87 1.60
C ALA A 353 -11.13 25.99 2.00
N ALA A 354 -11.17 24.73 1.54
CA ALA A 354 -12.25 23.81 1.85
C ALA A 354 -12.36 23.46 3.35
N LEU A 355 -11.22 23.34 4.03
CA LEU A 355 -11.17 22.93 5.45
C LEU A 355 -11.09 24.09 6.44
N GLY A 356 -10.73 25.29 5.98
CA GLY A 356 -10.41 26.43 6.86
C GLY A 356 -9.25 26.13 7.82
N VAL A 357 -8.20 25.48 7.32
CA VAL A 357 -6.97 25.16 8.07
C VAL A 357 -5.74 25.32 7.18
N LYS A 358 -4.56 25.43 7.77
CA LYS A 358 -3.31 25.46 7.00
C LYS A 358 -2.94 24.05 6.53
N VAL A 359 -2.80 23.86 5.22
CA VAL A 359 -2.24 22.63 4.63
C VAL A 359 -0.75 22.83 4.38
N THR A 360 0.08 21.88 4.82
CA THR A 360 1.56 21.99 4.71
C THR A 360 2.21 21.00 3.77
N TYR A 361 1.42 20.07 3.24
CA TYR A 361 1.87 19.09 2.26
C TYR A 361 0.65 18.51 1.59
N THR A 362 0.73 18.25 0.29
CA THR A 362 -0.24 17.44 -0.43
C THR A 362 0.47 16.47 -1.39
N LEU A 363 -0.22 15.37 -1.70
CA LEU A 363 0.18 14.44 -2.75
C LEU A 363 -1.09 13.92 -3.41
N GLY A 364 -1.11 13.80 -4.73
CA GLY A 364 -2.29 13.32 -5.43
C GLY A 364 -1.97 12.81 -6.82
N ALA A 365 -3.02 12.69 -7.62
CA ALA A 365 -2.94 12.20 -9.00
C ALA A 365 -2.13 10.88 -9.07
N HIS A 366 -2.46 9.95 -8.16
CA HIS A 366 -1.82 8.64 -8.05
C HIS A 366 -1.91 7.84 -9.35
N ASN A 367 -2.99 8.08 -10.10
CA ASN A 367 -3.31 7.61 -11.44
C ASN A 367 -3.61 8.81 -12.35
N ARG A 368 -3.96 8.54 -13.62
CA ARG A 368 -4.52 9.56 -14.53
C ARG A 368 -5.70 10.30 -13.88
N MET A 369 -5.85 11.56 -14.23
CA MET A 369 -7.02 12.35 -13.85
C MET A 369 -8.22 11.83 -14.68
N LEU A 370 -9.24 11.28 -14.03
CA LEU A 370 -10.31 10.59 -14.74
C LEU A 370 -11.22 11.61 -15.45
N PRO A 371 -11.35 11.57 -16.80
CA PRO A 371 -12.33 12.38 -17.50
C PRO A 371 -13.73 11.80 -17.29
N VAL A 372 -14.69 12.66 -16.95
CA VAL A 372 -16.11 12.35 -16.80
C VAL A 372 -16.92 13.39 -17.55
N LYS A 373 -17.95 12.99 -18.30
CA LYS A 373 -18.87 13.94 -18.94
C LYS A 373 -19.79 14.54 -17.87
N HIS A 374 -19.84 15.86 -17.79
CA HIS A 374 -20.76 16.57 -16.93
C HIS A 374 -22.21 16.34 -17.39
N PRO A 375 -23.12 15.80 -16.55
CA PRO A 375 -24.48 15.45 -16.96
C PRO A 375 -25.29 16.62 -17.55
N GLY A 376 -25.07 17.84 -17.06
CA GLY A 376 -25.80 19.03 -17.51
C GLY A 376 -25.23 19.72 -18.77
N THR A 377 -23.91 19.74 -18.96
CA THR A 377 -23.25 20.53 -20.03
C THR A 377 -22.67 19.66 -21.14
N GLY A 378 -22.44 18.36 -20.87
CA GLY A 378 -21.77 17.44 -21.78
C GLY A 378 -20.25 17.58 -21.86
N GLU A 379 -19.69 18.64 -21.25
CA GLU A 379 -18.24 18.89 -21.22
C GLU A 379 -17.49 17.86 -20.36
N LEU A 380 -16.21 17.67 -20.63
CA LEU A 380 -15.35 16.81 -19.81
C LEU A 380 -14.84 17.56 -18.58
N VAL A 381 -15.15 17.01 -17.40
CA VAL A 381 -14.51 17.37 -16.13
C VAL A 381 -13.51 16.31 -15.72
N HIS A 382 -12.50 16.67 -14.93
CA HIS A 382 -11.43 15.75 -14.54
C HIS A 382 -11.37 15.58 -13.03
N LEU A 383 -11.40 14.33 -12.57
CA LEU A 383 -11.34 13.98 -11.16
C LEU A 383 -9.91 13.70 -10.72
N ILE A 384 -9.50 14.33 -9.61
CA ILE A 384 -8.14 14.28 -9.08
C ILE A 384 -8.19 13.92 -7.60
N GLY A 385 -7.83 12.69 -7.25
CA GLY A 385 -7.71 12.26 -5.85
C GLY A 385 -6.41 12.75 -5.22
N PHE A 386 -6.48 13.23 -3.98
CA PHE A 386 -5.30 13.72 -3.26
C PHE A 386 -5.43 13.58 -1.73
N GLN A 387 -4.30 13.71 -1.05
CA GLN A 387 -4.19 13.75 0.41
C GLN A 387 -3.44 14.99 0.85
N GLY A 388 -3.56 15.37 2.13
CA GLY A 388 -2.80 16.49 2.66
C GLY A 388 -2.61 16.49 4.17
N ASN A 389 -1.46 17.03 4.59
CA ASN A 389 -1.13 17.27 5.99
C ASN A 389 -1.76 18.58 6.45
N ILE A 390 -2.57 18.54 7.49
CA ILE A 390 -3.24 19.72 8.05
C ILE A 390 -2.59 20.18 9.35
N ARG A 391 -2.56 21.49 9.60
CA ARG A 391 -2.18 22.14 10.87
C ARG A 391 -3.38 22.87 11.45
N GLY A 392 -3.65 22.65 12.74
CA GLY A 392 -4.93 22.99 13.37
C GLY A 392 -6.00 21.91 13.13
N LYS A 393 -7.12 22.02 13.85
CA LYS A 393 -8.24 21.06 13.88
C LYS A 393 -7.78 19.61 13.99
N ASP A 394 -6.94 19.33 14.98
CA ASP A 394 -6.27 18.04 15.17
C ASP A 394 -7.25 16.84 15.25
N GLN A 395 -8.49 17.08 15.68
CA GLN A 395 -9.57 16.09 15.68
C GLN A 395 -9.96 15.57 14.27
N LEU A 396 -9.62 16.30 13.21
CA LEU A 396 -9.85 15.91 11.81
C LEU A 396 -8.71 15.09 11.21
N ARG A 397 -7.61 14.91 11.95
CA ARG A 397 -6.47 14.10 11.48
C ARG A 397 -6.72 12.62 11.73
N TRP A 398 -6.13 11.79 10.90
CA TRP A 398 -5.96 10.39 11.25
C TRP A 398 -5.03 10.29 12.46
N LYS A 399 -5.50 9.67 13.54
CA LYS A 399 -4.77 9.57 14.81
C LYS A 399 -3.36 9.00 14.58
N GLY A 400 -2.36 9.73 15.06
CA GLY A 400 -0.95 9.37 14.89
C GLY A 400 -0.35 9.82 13.55
N SER A 401 -1.11 10.37 12.61
CA SER A 401 -0.64 10.99 11.36
C SER A 401 -0.87 12.50 11.36
N ARG A 402 -0.24 13.20 10.39
CA ARG A 402 -0.53 14.60 10.06
C ARG A 402 -1.61 14.73 8.98
N LEU A 403 -1.95 13.63 8.30
CA LEU A 403 -2.94 13.62 7.22
C LEU A 403 -4.34 13.90 7.76
N TYR A 404 -5.11 14.68 7.00
CA TYR A 404 -6.56 14.75 7.14
C TYR A 404 -7.16 13.35 6.96
N ALA A 405 -8.09 12.94 7.83
CA ALA A 405 -8.64 11.58 7.86
C ALA A 405 -9.64 11.26 6.74
N GLY A 406 -10.22 12.30 6.12
CA GLY A 406 -11.20 12.17 5.05
C GLY A 406 -10.59 11.90 3.67
N ALA A 407 -11.47 11.64 2.70
CA ALA A 407 -11.09 11.24 1.35
C ALA A 407 -11.43 12.33 0.31
N MET A 408 -10.55 13.32 0.20
CA MET A 408 -10.75 14.47 -0.69
C MET A 408 -10.33 14.22 -2.14
N TYR A 409 -11.06 14.85 -3.05
CA TYR A 409 -10.71 14.92 -4.46
C TYR A 409 -11.16 16.26 -5.06
N ALA A 410 -10.50 16.68 -6.13
CA ALA A 410 -10.85 17.88 -6.88
C ALA A 410 -11.57 17.49 -8.18
N VAL A 411 -12.55 18.31 -8.56
CA VAL A 411 -13.21 18.30 -9.86
C VAL A 411 -12.70 19.52 -10.62
N ARG A 412 -11.95 19.30 -11.70
CA ARG A 412 -11.52 20.34 -12.62
C ARG A 412 -12.50 20.47 -13.77
N SER A 413 -13.08 21.66 -13.95
CA SER A 413 -13.97 22.00 -15.05
C SER A 413 -13.21 22.33 -16.34
N ALA A 414 -13.92 22.38 -17.48
CA ALA A 414 -13.34 22.74 -18.77
C ALA A 414 -12.80 24.19 -18.79
N ASP A 415 -13.49 25.09 -18.09
CA ASP A 415 -13.09 26.49 -17.86
C ASP A 415 -11.92 26.67 -16.87
N GLN A 416 -11.27 25.57 -16.47
CA GLN A 416 -10.11 25.54 -15.56
C GLN A 416 -10.44 25.93 -14.11
N THR A 417 -11.72 25.99 -13.73
CA THR A 417 -12.13 26.13 -12.33
C THR A 417 -12.06 24.79 -11.58
N TYR A 418 -11.94 24.87 -10.25
CA TYR A 418 -11.78 23.70 -9.39
C TYR A 418 -12.79 23.70 -8.25
N LYS A 419 -13.38 22.53 -7.98
CA LYS A 419 -14.22 22.27 -6.81
C LYS A 419 -13.62 21.12 -5.99
N VAL A 420 -13.46 21.31 -4.68
CA VAL A 420 -13.04 20.23 -3.77
C VAL A 420 -14.28 19.53 -3.21
N LEU A 421 -14.28 18.20 -3.28
CA LEU A 421 -15.32 17.32 -2.78
C LEU A 421 -14.70 16.22 -1.91
N GLU A 422 -15.56 15.47 -1.21
CA GLU A 422 -15.13 14.40 -0.32
C GLU A 422 -16.00 13.16 -0.48
N VAL A 423 -15.34 11.99 -0.61
CA VAL A 423 -16.02 10.70 -0.63
C VAL A 423 -16.71 10.50 0.71
N ASN A 424 -17.99 10.08 0.67
CA ASN A 424 -18.77 9.80 1.87
C ASN A 424 -18.99 11.02 2.81
N ASN A 425 -19.06 12.21 2.20
CA ASN A 425 -19.23 13.51 2.84
C ASN A 425 -18.08 13.88 3.80
N SER A 426 -18.09 15.10 4.33
CA SER A 426 -17.02 15.58 5.21
C SER A 426 -16.73 14.64 6.39
N TYR A 427 -15.45 14.41 6.66
CA TYR A 427 -15.00 13.67 7.82
C TYR A 427 -15.34 14.41 9.11
N VAL A 428 -15.83 13.63 10.08
CA VAL A 428 -16.02 14.06 11.47
C VAL A 428 -15.48 12.94 12.38
N PRO A 429 -15.00 13.27 13.59
CA PRO A 429 -14.53 12.26 14.53
C PRO A 429 -15.54 11.12 14.71
N GLY A 430 -15.08 9.88 14.60
CA GLY A 430 -15.91 8.68 14.69
C GLY A 430 -16.33 8.08 13.35
N LYS A 431 -16.18 8.80 12.22
CA LYS A 431 -16.26 8.19 10.89
C LYS A 431 -15.02 7.33 10.60
N ALA A 432 -15.18 6.38 9.67
CA ALA A 432 -14.06 5.60 9.13
C ALA A 432 -13.00 6.54 8.52
N VAL A 433 -11.73 6.19 8.75
CA VAL A 433 -10.58 6.89 8.16
C VAL A 433 -10.42 6.40 6.73
N LEU A 434 -10.48 7.30 5.75
CA LEU A 434 -10.45 6.92 4.34
C LEU A 434 -9.15 7.31 3.62
N VAL A 435 -8.42 8.34 4.08
CA VAL A 435 -7.13 8.84 3.53
C VAL A 435 -6.47 7.89 2.55
N SER A 436 -6.46 8.05 1.23
CA SER A 436 -7.08 9.05 0.35
C SER A 436 -7.58 8.38 -0.94
N PRO A 437 -8.42 9.03 -1.78
CA PRO A 437 -8.81 8.50 -3.08
C PRO A 437 -7.59 8.36 -3.99
N ARG A 438 -7.41 7.17 -4.56
CA ARG A 438 -6.31 6.88 -5.49
C ARG A 438 -6.79 6.58 -6.90
N THR A 439 -8.00 6.05 -7.04
CA THR A 439 -8.52 5.59 -8.31
C THR A 439 -10.01 5.84 -8.43
N PHE A 440 -10.45 6.05 -9.66
CA PHE A 440 -11.82 6.38 -10.04
C PHE A 440 -12.19 5.54 -11.26
N CYS A 441 -13.45 5.11 -11.36
CA CYS A 441 -13.95 4.36 -12.49
C CYS A 441 -15.45 4.62 -12.67
N LEU A 442 -15.90 4.80 -13.91
CA LEU A 442 -17.33 4.75 -14.22
C LEU A 442 -17.82 3.31 -14.13
N SER A 443 -19.03 3.12 -13.61
CA SER A 443 -19.63 1.81 -13.46
C SER A 443 -19.80 1.10 -14.81
N PRO A 444 -19.43 -0.20 -14.91
CA PRO A 444 -19.73 -1.01 -16.08
C PRO A 444 -21.16 -1.57 -16.09
N PHE A 445 -21.99 -1.30 -15.06
CA PHE A 445 -23.28 -1.95 -14.85
C PHE A 445 -24.49 -1.18 -15.38
N GLY A 446 -24.29 -0.04 -16.05
CA GLY A 446 -25.37 0.77 -16.63
C GLY A 446 -26.16 1.62 -15.62
N ASP A 447 -25.75 1.65 -14.35
CA ASP A 447 -26.35 2.39 -13.24
C ASP A 447 -25.97 3.89 -13.21
N LYS A 448 -25.08 4.35 -14.10
CA LYS A 448 -24.53 5.72 -14.15
C LYS A 448 -23.89 6.15 -12.83
N GLU A 449 -23.25 5.22 -12.13
CA GLU A 449 -22.49 5.51 -10.92
C GLU A 449 -20.99 5.66 -11.19
N LEU A 450 -20.32 6.33 -10.25
CA LEU A 450 -18.88 6.43 -10.17
C LEU A 450 -18.39 5.64 -8.95
N TYR A 451 -17.40 4.78 -9.18
CA TYR A 451 -16.68 4.06 -8.14
C TYR A 451 -15.36 4.77 -7.83
N ILE A 452 -15.06 4.92 -6.55
CA ILE A 452 -13.86 5.58 -6.03
C ILE A 452 -13.21 4.66 -5.02
N GLY A 453 -11.92 4.35 -5.21
CA GLY A 453 -11.16 3.47 -4.33
C GLY A 453 -9.89 4.12 -3.84
N GLY A 454 -9.40 3.67 -2.68
CA GLY A 454 -8.16 4.21 -2.15
C GLY A 454 -7.72 3.64 -0.82
N HIS A 455 -7.14 4.55 -0.05
CA HIS A 455 -6.32 4.38 1.14
C HIS A 455 -4.80 4.53 0.91
N ASP A 456 -4.16 5.36 1.74
CA ASP A 456 -2.73 5.58 1.87
C ASP A 456 -2.38 5.41 3.35
N SER A 457 -1.56 4.41 3.61
CA SER A 457 -1.27 3.98 4.96
C SER A 457 -0.48 4.98 5.79
N SER A 458 0.08 6.08 5.23
CA SER A 458 0.85 7.06 6.00
C SER A 458 1.99 6.47 6.88
N ARG A 459 2.51 5.29 6.51
CA ARG A 459 3.44 4.47 7.32
C ARG A 459 2.88 4.03 8.69
N LEU A 460 1.57 4.12 8.89
CA LEU A 460 0.84 3.57 10.03
C LEU A 460 0.37 2.15 9.71
N ILE A 461 0.07 1.38 10.74
CA ILE A 461 -0.53 0.05 10.56
C ILE A 461 -1.88 0.20 9.85
N SER A 462 -2.10 -0.59 8.81
CA SER A 462 -3.25 -0.44 7.91
C SER A 462 -3.81 -1.78 7.48
N ASP A 463 -4.01 -2.64 8.48
CA ASP A 463 -4.65 -3.94 8.34
C ASP A 463 -6.06 -3.74 7.74
N ASP A 464 -6.30 -4.30 6.56
CA ASP A 464 -7.59 -4.27 5.86
C ASP A 464 -8.25 -2.87 5.73
N MET A 465 -7.45 -1.81 5.57
CA MET A 465 -7.99 -0.44 5.40
C MET A 465 -8.37 -0.07 3.95
N ALA A 466 -8.24 -0.99 2.99
CA ALA A 466 -8.66 -0.76 1.60
C ALA A 466 -10.19 -0.62 1.49
N TRP A 467 -10.63 0.37 0.69
CA TRP A 467 -12.06 0.62 0.47
C TRP A 467 -12.39 0.96 -0.98
N VAL A 468 -13.65 0.74 -1.34
CA VAL A 468 -14.30 1.27 -2.56
C VAL A 468 -15.66 1.82 -2.20
N PHE A 469 -15.93 3.06 -2.56
CA PHE A 469 -17.25 3.70 -2.47
C PHE A 469 -17.84 3.90 -3.86
N ARG A 470 -19.17 3.91 -3.96
CA ARG A 470 -19.91 4.29 -5.16
C ARG A 470 -21.02 5.29 -4.86
N ALA A 471 -21.32 6.14 -5.84
CA ALA A 471 -22.44 7.07 -5.83
C ALA A 471 -22.84 7.44 -7.26
N PRO A 472 -24.06 7.95 -7.50
CA PRO A 472 -24.44 8.54 -8.79
C PRO A 472 -23.43 9.59 -9.26
N VAL A 473 -23.15 9.67 -10.56
CA VAL A 473 -22.17 10.64 -11.11
C VAL A 473 -22.49 12.08 -10.68
N GLU A 474 -23.77 12.47 -10.63
CA GLU A 474 -24.18 13.81 -10.16
C GLU A 474 -23.75 14.10 -8.72
N VAL A 475 -23.78 13.10 -7.84
CA VAL A 475 -23.31 13.20 -6.46
C VAL A 475 -21.79 13.33 -6.43
N ALA A 476 -21.09 12.47 -7.18
CA ALA A 476 -19.63 12.50 -7.26
C ALA A 476 -19.09 13.80 -7.88
N LEU A 477 -19.86 14.48 -8.73
CA LEU A 477 -19.53 15.81 -9.27
C LEU A 477 -20.04 16.97 -8.40
N GLY A 478 -20.74 16.66 -7.30
CA GLY A 478 -21.27 17.65 -6.36
C GLY A 478 -22.39 18.50 -6.93
N LEU A 479 -23.15 17.96 -7.89
CA LEU A 479 -24.35 18.56 -8.48
C LEU A 479 -25.62 18.21 -7.68
N ARG A 480 -25.58 17.08 -6.96
CA ARG A 480 -26.64 16.61 -6.07
C ARG A 480 -26.04 16.22 -4.72
N SER A 481 -26.71 16.57 -3.63
CA SER A 481 -26.33 16.12 -2.28
C SER A 481 -26.68 14.65 -2.07
N ALA A 482 -25.95 13.97 -1.19
CA ALA A 482 -26.24 12.59 -0.81
C ALA A 482 -26.00 12.34 0.69
N LEU A 483 -26.75 11.41 1.25
CA LEU A 483 -26.48 10.87 2.58
C LEU A 483 -25.16 10.09 2.58
N ALA A 484 -24.49 10.09 3.73
CA ALA A 484 -23.34 9.22 3.95
C ALA A 484 -23.75 7.74 3.88
N ALA A 485 -22.80 6.89 3.54
CA ALA A 485 -22.93 5.45 3.66
C ALA A 485 -23.28 5.05 5.09
N ARG A 486 -24.01 3.95 5.22
CA ARG A 486 -24.23 3.34 6.53
C ARG A 486 -22.86 2.91 7.08
N PRO A 487 -22.62 3.03 8.40
CA PRO A 487 -21.37 2.57 9.00
C PRO A 487 -21.08 1.13 8.59
N GLY A 488 -19.84 0.88 8.15
CA GLY A 488 -19.33 -0.45 7.82
C GLY A 488 -19.15 -1.33 9.05
N LYS A 489 -18.57 -2.53 8.85
CA LYS A 489 -18.23 -3.41 9.98
C LYS A 489 -17.04 -2.82 10.75
N VAL A 490 -16.89 -3.21 12.01
CA VAL A 490 -15.69 -2.91 12.80
C VAL A 490 -14.51 -3.66 12.19
N ASP A 491 -13.34 -3.01 12.13
CA ASP A 491 -12.09 -3.61 11.65
C ASP A 491 -11.92 -5.02 12.23
N PRO A 492 -11.72 -6.05 11.40
CA PRO A 492 -11.49 -7.40 11.89
C PRO A 492 -10.23 -7.40 12.77
N PRO A 493 -10.27 -8.08 13.93
CA PRO A 493 -9.09 -8.15 14.78
C PRO A 493 -7.94 -8.83 14.04
N PRO A 494 -6.67 -8.48 14.37
CA PRO A 494 -5.51 -9.19 13.84
C PRO A 494 -5.64 -10.69 14.06
N ALA A 495 -4.96 -11.49 13.22
CA ALA A 495 -4.98 -12.94 13.34
C ALA A 495 -4.66 -13.40 14.78
N ALA A 496 -5.50 -14.28 15.34
CA ALA A 496 -5.46 -14.64 16.75
C ALA A 496 -4.08 -15.14 17.22
N ARG A 497 -3.32 -15.83 16.35
CA ARG A 497 -1.93 -16.25 16.61
C ARG A 497 -1.03 -15.07 17.00
N LEU A 498 -1.18 -13.93 16.33
CA LEU A 498 -0.34 -12.74 16.54
C LEU A 498 -0.64 -12.01 17.85
N LEU A 499 -1.77 -12.33 18.48
CA LEU A 499 -2.18 -11.80 19.78
C LEU A 499 -1.68 -12.66 20.95
N LYS A 500 -1.17 -13.87 20.69
CA LYS A 500 -0.55 -14.74 21.70
C LYS A 500 0.80 -14.17 22.17
N GLY A 501 1.12 -14.38 23.43
CA GLY A 501 2.41 -14.03 24.02
C GLY A 501 2.53 -14.38 25.49
N PRO A 502 3.59 -13.91 26.18
CA PRO A 502 4.58 -12.96 25.68
C PRO A 502 5.42 -13.51 24.51
N VAL A 503 5.92 -12.62 23.66
CA VAL A 503 6.88 -12.93 22.58
C VAL A 503 8.16 -12.16 22.85
N TYR A 504 9.29 -12.81 22.61
CA TYR A 504 10.61 -12.22 22.74
C TYR A 504 11.21 -11.93 21.37
N GLU A 505 12.11 -10.96 21.26
CA GLU A 505 12.77 -10.61 20.01
C GLU A 505 14.27 -10.53 20.23
N LEU A 506 15.00 -11.51 19.71
CA LEU A 506 16.46 -11.50 19.66
C LEU A 506 16.91 -10.60 18.51
N ARG A 507 17.77 -9.63 18.80
CA ARG A 507 18.38 -8.76 17.79
C ARG A 507 19.89 -8.79 17.88
N ILE A 508 20.53 -8.98 16.72
CA ILE A 508 22.00 -9.01 16.58
C ILE A 508 22.39 -7.93 15.58
N TYR A 509 23.17 -6.96 16.06
CA TYR A 509 23.67 -5.84 15.28
C TYR A 509 25.15 -6.07 15.02
N VAL A 510 25.59 -5.90 13.78
CA VAL A 510 27.01 -5.86 13.44
C VAL A 510 27.37 -4.41 13.18
N ALA A 511 28.25 -3.83 14.00
CA ALA A 511 28.69 -2.47 13.80
C ALA A 511 29.52 -2.34 12.50
N ASN A 512 29.78 -1.12 12.04
CA ASN A 512 30.87 -0.84 11.10
C ASN A 512 32.23 -0.83 11.81
N GLU A 513 33.31 -0.91 11.03
CA GLU A 513 34.67 -0.70 11.56
C GLU A 513 34.74 0.66 12.26
N ASP A 514 35.38 0.71 13.42
CA ASP A 514 35.50 1.89 14.28
C ASP A 514 34.20 2.51 14.81
N ARG A 515 33.03 1.93 14.50
CA ARG A 515 31.71 2.45 14.94
C ARG A 515 31.12 1.73 16.15
N PHE A 516 31.80 0.73 16.70
CA PHE A 516 31.23 -0.12 17.75
C PHE A 516 30.98 0.64 19.06
N GLN A 517 31.91 1.49 19.50
CA GLN A 517 31.72 2.30 20.71
C GLN A 517 30.61 3.34 20.54
N HIS A 518 30.48 3.95 19.36
CA HIS A 518 29.36 4.86 19.06
C HIS A 518 28.01 4.13 19.08
N LEU A 519 27.95 2.88 18.61
CA LEU A 519 26.74 2.06 18.71
C LEU A 519 26.36 1.82 20.17
N ILE A 520 27.33 1.41 21.01
CA ILE A 520 27.11 1.19 22.44
C ILE A 520 26.65 2.48 23.12
N LYS A 521 27.33 3.60 22.84
CA LYS A 521 27.00 4.93 23.36
C LYS A 521 25.57 5.33 22.99
N ARG A 522 25.15 5.17 21.73
CA ARG A 522 23.77 5.45 21.30
C ARG A 522 22.74 4.63 22.08
N PHE A 523 23.05 3.39 22.41
CA PHE A 523 22.16 2.56 23.20
C PHE A 523 22.05 3.03 24.65
N ARG A 524 23.19 3.32 25.29
CA ARG A 524 23.27 3.83 26.67
C ARG A 524 22.59 5.18 26.83
N ASP A 525 22.88 6.13 25.93
CA ASP A 525 22.50 7.53 26.11
C ASP A 525 21.05 7.81 25.62
N HIS A 526 20.57 7.03 24.64
CA HIS A 526 19.32 7.33 23.94
C HIS A 526 18.39 6.14 23.77
N THR A 527 18.85 5.08 23.09
CA THR A 527 17.97 4.05 22.51
C THR A 527 17.15 3.33 23.58
N ASP A 528 17.77 2.97 24.70
CA ASP A 528 17.13 2.21 25.78
C ASP A 528 15.97 2.98 26.44
N ARG A 529 16.14 4.28 26.71
CA ARG A 529 15.08 5.14 27.24
C ARG A 529 13.92 5.29 26.23
N ILE A 530 14.24 5.51 24.96
CA ILE A 530 13.23 5.67 23.91
C ILE A 530 12.51 4.32 23.66
N PHE A 531 13.20 3.19 23.72
CA PHE A 531 12.60 1.87 23.66
C PHE A 531 11.50 1.70 24.72
N ARG A 532 11.81 1.98 25.98
CA ARG A 532 10.82 1.87 27.08
C ARG A 532 9.62 2.78 26.88
N LYS A 533 9.81 4.00 26.37
CA LYS A 533 8.71 4.94 26.01
C LYS A 533 7.71 4.32 25.03
N HIS A 534 8.15 3.42 24.16
CA HIS A 534 7.30 2.76 23.14
C HIS A 534 6.96 1.31 23.47
N GLY A 535 7.14 0.87 24.71
CA GLY A 535 6.82 -0.51 25.12
C GLY A 535 7.76 -1.57 24.55
N LEU A 536 8.91 -1.17 23.98
CA LEU A 536 10.00 -2.08 23.64
C LEU A 536 10.75 -2.38 24.95
N ALA A 537 10.42 -3.48 25.63
CA ALA A 537 10.95 -3.78 26.96
C ALA A 537 12.23 -4.62 26.88
N PRO A 538 13.42 -4.07 27.15
CA PRO A 538 14.67 -4.81 27.02
C PRO A 538 14.86 -5.75 28.20
N MET A 539 15.21 -7.02 27.92
CA MET A 539 15.63 -7.98 28.93
C MET A 539 17.12 -7.83 29.29
N GLY A 540 17.93 -7.45 28.31
CA GLY A 540 19.37 -7.29 28.48
C GLY A 540 20.06 -6.90 27.19
N TYR A 541 21.30 -6.43 27.34
CA TYR A 541 22.20 -6.03 26.26
C TYR A 541 23.57 -6.68 26.48
N TRP A 542 24.16 -7.18 25.41
CA TRP A 542 25.44 -7.88 25.43
C TRP A 542 26.32 -7.45 24.26
N ILE A 543 27.62 -7.55 24.45
CA ILE A 543 28.63 -7.39 23.41
C ILE A 543 29.41 -8.69 23.27
N THR A 544 29.86 -9.02 22.07
CA THR A 544 30.73 -10.17 21.87
C THR A 544 32.10 -9.95 22.50
N THR A 545 32.55 -10.93 23.29
CA THR A 545 33.88 -10.94 23.94
C THR A 545 34.93 -11.67 23.11
N GLU A 546 34.52 -12.39 22.07
CA GLU A 546 35.39 -13.23 21.23
C GLU A 546 35.06 -13.07 19.74
N GLY A 547 36.03 -13.46 18.89
CA GLY A 547 35.91 -13.43 17.43
C GLY A 547 36.63 -12.26 16.76
N ARG A 548 37.13 -12.48 15.55
CA ARG A 548 37.81 -11.46 14.73
C ARG A 548 36.82 -10.78 13.77
N GLY A 549 37.16 -9.57 13.33
CA GLY A 549 36.40 -8.83 12.31
C GLY A 549 34.96 -8.55 12.75
N SER A 550 33.99 -8.87 11.90
CA SER A 550 32.56 -8.67 12.17
C SER A 550 32.05 -9.45 13.38
N LYS A 551 32.66 -10.60 13.72
CA LYS A 551 32.24 -11.42 14.87
C LYS A 551 32.54 -10.75 16.22
N GLY A 552 33.61 -9.96 16.30
CA GLY A 552 33.99 -9.23 17.52
C GLY A 552 33.28 -7.89 17.71
N ARG A 553 32.47 -7.45 16.73
CA ARG A 553 31.79 -6.14 16.72
C ARG A 553 30.27 -6.30 16.74
N ARG A 554 29.77 -7.30 17.47
CA ARG A 554 28.33 -7.57 17.59
C ARG A 554 27.76 -6.99 18.87
N PHE A 555 26.62 -6.32 18.74
CA PHE A 555 25.79 -5.86 19.83
C PHE A 555 24.49 -6.66 19.82
N VAL A 556 24.21 -7.40 20.89
CA VAL A 556 23.11 -8.36 21.00
C VAL A 556 22.16 -7.90 22.08
N TYR A 557 20.85 -7.99 21.85
CA TYR A 557 19.85 -7.73 22.87
C TYR A 557 18.57 -8.51 22.63
N VAL A 558 17.81 -8.69 23.70
CA VAL A 558 16.49 -9.33 23.66
C VAL A 558 15.44 -8.34 24.16
N LEU A 559 14.38 -8.17 23.39
CA LEU A 559 13.19 -7.43 23.82
C LEU A 559 12.07 -8.40 24.21
N LYS A 560 11.27 -8.04 25.20
CA LYS A 560 10.02 -8.72 25.56
C LYS A 560 8.84 -7.87 25.09
N HIS A 561 7.88 -8.51 24.44
CA HIS A 561 6.66 -7.89 23.92
C HIS A 561 5.43 -8.66 24.44
N PRO A 562 4.28 -7.99 24.65
CA PRO A 562 3.04 -8.67 25.04
C PRO A 562 2.58 -9.71 24.01
N SER A 563 2.84 -9.46 22.72
CA SER A 563 2.52 -10.35 21.61
C SER A 563 3.31 -9.94 20.35
N ARG A 564 3.29 -10.78 19.31
CA ARG A 564 3.92 -10.47 18.02
C ARG A 564 3.32 -9.22 17.35
N TYR A 565 2.00 -9.05 17.43
CA TYR A 565 1.33 -7.85 16.93
C TYR A 565 1.62 -6.61 17.79
N ALA A 566 1.74 -6.77 19.11
CA ALA A 566 2.19 -5.67 19.97
C ALA A 566 3.61 -5.22 19.61
N ALA A 567 4.53 -6.15 19.31
CA ALA A 567 5.86 -5.81 18.84
C ALA A 567 5.82 -4.96 17.56
N TYR A 568 4.95 -5.32 16.61
CA TYR A 568 4.78 -4.53 15.39
C TYR A 568 4.28 -3.12 15.68
N ARG A 569 3.27 -2.96 16.56
CA ARG A 569 2.79 -1.65 17.03
C ARG A 569 3.88 -0.84 17.72
N ASN A 570 4.66 -1.46 18.60
CA ASN A 570 5.73 -0.82 19.35
C ASN A 570 6.83 -0.31 18.41
N TRP A 571 7.27 -1.13 17.44
CA TRP A 571 8.25 -0.71 16.43
C TRP A 571 7.72 0.36 15.48
N ASN A 572 6.45 0.25 15.05
CA ASN A 572 5.82 1.28 14.24
C ASN A 572 5.77 2.62 14.98
N SER A 573 5.44 2.60 16.28
CA SER A 573 5.46 3.79 17.11
C SER A 573 6.87 4.35 17.32
N PHE A 574 7.85 3.49 17.61
CA PHE A 574 9.24 3.87 17.88
C PHE A 574 9.90 4.55 16.67
N THR A 575 9.77 3.95 15.49
CA THR A 575 10.40 4.46 14.25
C THR A 575 9.84 5.81 13.79
N ARG A 576 8.73 6.26 14.38
CA ARG A 576 8.05 7.53 14.08
C ARG A 576 8.21 8.56 15.19
N ASP A 577 9.00 8.24 16.22
CA ASP A 577 9.28 9.15 17.30
C ASP A 577 10.25 10.26 16.85
N ARG A 578 9.90 11.52 17.13
CA ARG A 578 10.72 12.67 16.70
C ARG A 578 12.05 12.75 17.42
N GLU A 579 12.12 12.26 18.66
CA GLU A 579 13.37 12.18 19.41
C GLU A 579 14.28 11.12 18.79
N TRP A 580 13.70 9.99 18.36
CA TRP A 580 14.46 8.98 17.62
C TRP A 580 14.96 9.50 16.27
N GLU A 581 14.13 10.21 15.52
CA GLU A 581 14.54 10.88 14.26
C GLU A 581 15.72 11.83 14.51
N ALA A 582 15.63 12.70 15.52
CA ALA A 582 16.71 13.60 15.89
C ALA A 582 18.01 12.86 16.29
N VAL A 583 17.91 11.70 16.96
CA VAL A 583 19.08 10.88 17.31
C VAL A 583 19.76 10.29 16.07
N LEU A 584 19.00 9.91 15.04
CA LEU A 584 19.56 9.41 13.78
C LEU A 584 20.30 10.49 12.98
N ASP A 585 19.92 11.76 13.17
CA ASP A 585 20.56 12.90 12.51
C ASP A 585 21.89 13.31 13.16
N ILE A 586 22.18 12.87 14.39
CA ILE A 586 23.45 13.16 15.07
C ILE A 586 24.60 12.51 14.28
N PRO A 587 25.61 13.27 13.80
CA PRO A 587 26.70 12.74 12.97
C PRO A 587 27.46 11.57 13.61
N GLU A 588 27.61 11.59 14.95
CA GLU A 588 28.21 10.50 15.72
C GLU A 588 27.49 9.15 15.51
N PHE A 589 26.19 9.15 15.24
CA PHE A 589 25.34 7.96 15.15
C PHE A 589 24.94 7.57 13.72
N GLN A 590 25.55 8.20 12.72
CA GLN A 590 25.36 7.82 11.33
C GLN A 590 26.22 6.60 10.97
N ARG A 591 25.74 5.79 10.01
CA ARG A 591 26.47 4.63 9.44
C ARG A 591 27.01 3.67 10.50
N LEU A 592 26.26 3.40 11.56
CA LEU A 592 26.74 2.55 12.66
C LEU A 592 26.82 1.07 12.30
N LEU A 593 26.03 0.58 11.35
CA LEU A 593 25.86 -0.85 11.08
C LEU A 593 26.48 -1.24 9.73
N ALA A 594 27.20 -2.36 9.71
CA ALA A 594 27.76 -2.95 8.49
C ALA A 594 26.71 -3.68 7.66
N GLU A 595 25.67 -4.18 8.30
CA GLU A 595 24.57 -4.91 7.66
C GLU A 595 23.25 -4.67 8.38
N LYS A 596 22.15 -5.10 7.76
CA LYS A 596 20.83 -5.05 8.39
C LYS A 596 20.84 -5.93 9.64
N PRO A 597 20.28 -5.45 10.78
CA PRO A 597 20.15 -6.27 11.97
C PRO A 597 19.42 -7.59 11.72
N THR A 598 19.93 -8.66 12.31
CA THR A 598 19.15 -9.88 12.52
C THR A 598 18.05 -9.58 13.55
N SER A 599 16.83 -10.08 13.31
CA SER A 599 15.69 -9.98 14.22
C SER A 599 14.94 -11.31 14.17
N ILE A 600 14.83 -11.99 15.31
CA ILE A 600 14.16 -13.28 15.45
C ILE A 600 13.14 -13.15 16.58
N PHE A 601 11.86 -13.24 16.24
CA PHE A 601 10.80 -13.33 17.23
C PHE A 601 10.69 -14.76 17.73
N MET A 602 10.47 -14.94 19.03
CA MET A 602 10.57 -16.25 19.68
C MET A 602 9.59 -16.39 20.85
N THR A 603 9.06 -17.59 21.03
CA THR A 603 8.19 -17.98 22.14
C THR A 603 9.03 -18.70 23.18
N GLU A 604 8.82 -18.38 24.45
CA GLU A 604 9.53 -19.04 25.55
C GLU A 604 9.01 -20.46 25.75
N ASN A 605 9.93 -21.41 25.90
CA ASN A 605 9.60 -22.82 26.10
C ASN A 605 9.06 -23.05 27.53
N ASP A 606 8.20 -24.05 27.69
CA ASP A 606 7.48 -24.36 28.94
C ASP A 606 8.38 -24.65 30.15
N TYR A 607 9.61 -25.12 29.91
CA TYR A 607 10.60 -25.39 30.95
C TYR A 607 11.52 -24.21 31.29
N SER A 608 11.48 -23.11 30.53
CA SER A 608 12.38 -21.97 30.70
C SER A 608 12.31 -21.40 32.12
N ALA A 609 11.11 -21.03 32.58
CA ALA A 609 10.91 -20.43 33.90
C ALA A 609 11.28 -21.39 35.05
N ALA A 610 10.96 -22.67 34.93
CA ALA A 610 11.26 -23.68 35.95
C ALA A 610 12.77 -23.99 36.03
N SER A 611 13.51 -23.80 34.93
CA SER A 611 14.95 -24.04 34.87
C SER A 611 15.81 -22.84 35.24
N MET A 612 15.23 -21.64 35.35
CA MET A 612 15.99 -20.40 35.50
C MET A 612 16.80 -20.38 36.80
N ASP A 613 18.09 -20.14 36.68
CA ASP A 613 18.97 -19.93 37.82
C ASP A 613 19.09 -18.44 38.17
N ALA A 614 19.14 -18.11 39.46
CA ALA A 614 19.38 -16.74 39.90
C ALA A 614 20.81 -16.28 39.55
N ILE A 615 20.94 -15.07 39.00
CA ILE A 615 22.22 -14.40 38.75
C ILE A 615 22.45 -13.36 39.85
N GLU A 616 23.13 -13.77 40.91
CA GLU A 616 23.29 -12.96 42.13
C GLU A 616 24.27 -11.78 41.95
N LYS A 617 25.23 -11.89 41.03
CA LYS A 617 26.23 -10.87 40.75
C LYS A 617 26.14 -10.38 39.31
N ALA A 618 26.01 -9.07 39.14
CA ALA A 618 26.06 -8.44 37.82
C ALA A 618 27.41 -8.70 37.13
N GLY A 619 27.36 -8.96 35.83
CA GLY A 619 28.52 -9.29 35.00
C GLY A 619 28.61 -10.77 34.64
N GLY A 620 29.81 -11.22 34.28
CA GLY A 620 30.06 -12.58 33.78
C GLY A 620 30.02 -12.68 32.25
N VAL A 621 30.04 -13.91 31.76
CA VAL A 621 30.03 -14.25 30.34
C VAL A 621 28.72 -14.96 30.03
N TYR A 622 28.09 -14.59 28.91
CA TYR A 622 26.85 -15.20 28.44
C TYR A 622 27.11 -15.94 27.14
N GLU A 623 26.53 -17.12 26.99
CA GLU A 623 26.54 -17.84 25.71
C GLU A 623 25.13 -17.88 25.13
N LEU A 624 24.96 -17.24 23.97
CA LEU A 624 23.77 -17.38 23.14
C LEU A 624 24.01 -18.51 22.14
N ARG A 625 23.15 -19.54 22.19
CA ARG A 625 23.32 -20.76 21.39
C ARG A 625 22.07 -21.01 20.55
N THR A 626 22.29 -21.40 19.29
CA THR A 626 21.24 -21.77 18.33
C THR A 626 21.47 -23.21 17.91
N TYR A 627 20.46 -24.05 18.08
CA TYR A 627 20.46 -25.45 17.73
C TYR A 627 19.41 -25.67 16.65
N VAL A 628 19.81 -26.29 15.54
CA VAL A 628 18.90 -26.72 14.48
C VAL A 628 18.72 -28.22 14.60
N ALA A 629 17.52 -28.64 14.98
CA ALA A 629 17.15 -30.04 15.09
C ALA A 629 17.03 -30.68 13.70
N GLY A 630 17.37 -31.96 13.60
CA GLY A 630 17.03 -32.75 12.42
C GLY A 630 15.49 -32.82 12.22
N PRO A 631 15.02 -33.13 11.00
CA PRO A 631 13.58 -33.22 10.71
C PRO A 631 12.83 -34.10 11.71
N GLY A 632 11.73 -33.59 12.27
CA GLY A 632 10.90 -34.29 13.27
C GLY A 632 11.57 -34.53 14.62
N LYS A 633 12.72 -33.90 14.91
CA LYS A 633 13.44 -34.05 16.19
C LYS A 633 13.25 -32.90 17.16
N MET A 634 12.52 -31.84 16.80
CA MET A 634 12.35 -30.65 17.65
C MET A 634 11.71 -30.99 19.00
N ASP A 635 10.64 -31.79 19.00
CA ASP A 635 10.00 -32.22 20.25
C ASP A 635 10.93 -33.06 21.14
N LYS A 636 11.73 -33.94 20.53
CA LYS A 636 12.73 -34.74 21.26
C LYS A 636 13.85 -33.88 21.82
N LEU A 637 14.26 -32.85 21.09
CA LEU A 637 15.26 -31.88 21.57
C LEU A 637 14.70 -31.11 22.77
N ASN A 638 13.47 -30.60 22.68
CA ASN A 638 12.81 -29.90 23.78
C ASN A 638 12.64 -30.81 25.01
N ALA A 639 12.21 -32.07 24.84
CA ALA A 639 12.11 -33.04 25.93
C ALA A 639 13.47 -33.28 26.60
N ARG A 640 14.54 -33.45 25.81
CA ARG A 640 15.90 -33.60 26.36
C ARG A 640 16.32 -32.41 27.23
N PHE A 641 16.03 -31.19 26.80
CA PHE A 641 16.34 -30.00 27.59
C PHE A 641 15.51 -29.89 28.86
N ARG A 642 14.20 -30.14 28.76
CA ARG A 642 13.26 -30.15 29.89
C ARG A 642 13.65 -31.16 30.96
N ASP A 643 13.94 -32.39 30.55
CA ASP A 643 14.00 -33.53 31.47
C ASP A 643 15.43 -33.82 31.97
N HIS A 644 16.45 -33.37 31.22
CA HIS A 644 17.85 -33.71 31.47
C HIS A 644 18.81 -32.51 31.43
N THR A 645 18.91 -31.80 30.29
CA THR A 645 20.02 -30.87 30.05
C THR A 645 20.07 -29.71 31.02
N THR A 646 18.93 -29.09 31.35
CA THR A 646 18.88 -27.93 32.26
C THR A 646 19.40 -28.28 33.67
N ARG A 647 19.04 -29.44 34.21
CA ARG A 647 19.54 -29.95 35.50
C ARG A 647 21.04 -30.25 35.46
N LEU A 648 21.52 -30.85 34.36
CA LEU A 648 22.95 -31.12 34.18
C LEU A 648 23.76 -29.81 34.07
N PHE A 649 23.23 -28.80 33.40
CA PHE A 649 23.85 -27.47 33.37
C PHE A 649 24.01 -26.91 34.78
N THR A 650 22.93 -26.88 35.57
CA THR A 650 23.01 -26.40 36.96
C THR A 650 24.00 -27.22 37.79
N LYS A 651 24.03 -28.55 37.64
CA LYS A 651 24.99 -29.45 38.33
C LYS A 651 26.45 -29.06 38.07
N HIS A 652 26.76 -28.65 36.84
CA HIS A 652 28.12 -28.29 36.41
C HIS A 652 28.42 -26.79 36.49
N GLY A 653 27.57 -26.00 37.15
CA GLY A 653 27.79 -24.56 37.32
C GLY A 653 27.51 -23.72 36.06
N ILE A 654 26.84 -24.30 35.07
CA ILE A 654 26.29 -23.58 33.91
C ILE A 654 24.91 -23.05 34.30
N ARG A 655 24.75 -21.73 34.40
CA ARG A 655 23.51 -21.13 34.88
C ARG A 655 22.53 -20.95 33.73
N ASN A 656 21.34 -21.51 33.87
CA ASN A 656 20.27 -21.40 32.88
C ASN A 656 19.63 -20.01 32.93
N VAL A 657 19.53 -19.32 31.79
CA VAL A 657 18.84 -18.01 31.71
C VAL A 657 17.47 -18.17 31.08
N SER A 658 17.38 -18.62 29.83
CA SER A 658 16.09 -18.82 29.15
C SER A 658 16.24 -19.64 27.87
N TYR A 659 15.13 -20.25 27.44
CA TYR A 659 15.02 -21.12 26.28
C TYR A 659 13.82 -20.72 25.42
N TRP A 660 14.02 -20.61 24.12
CA TRP A 660 13.01 -20.18 23.18
C TRP A 660 13.00 -20.99 21.89
N THR A 661 11.81 -21.06 21.28
CA THR A 661 11.59 -21.54 19.92
C THR A 661 11.15 -20.35 19.07
N PRO A 662 11.69 -20.12 17.87
CA PRO A 662 11.23 -19.03 17.01
C PRO A 662 9.70 -19.05 16.82
N PHE A 663 9.12 -17.86 16.69
CA PHE A 663 7.67 -17.66 16.51
C PHE A 663 7.29 -17.66 15.03
N ASP A 664 8.16 -17.14 14.17
CA ASP A 664 7.96 -17.04 12.73
C ASP A 664 8.49 -18.33 12.05
N MET A 665 7.82 -18.76 10.96
CA MET A 665 8.19 -19.94 10.17
C MET A 665 9.22 -19.59 9.09
N PRO A 666 10.07 -20.54 8.64
CA PRO A 666 10.09 -21.96 9.01
C PRO A 666 10.89 -22.28 10.28
N GLU A 667 11.64 -21.33 10.85
CA GLU A 667 12.56 -21.60 11.97
C GLU A 667 11.84 -22.13 13.22
N ALA A 668 10.56 -21.78 13.40
CA ALA A 668 9.71 -22.33 14.45
C ALA A 668 9.61 -23.87 14.43
N GLU A 669 9.86 -24.54 13.30
CA GLU A 669 9.74 -26.00 13.18
C GLU A 669 10.91 -26.77 13.80
N ASN A 670 12.11 -26.20 13.82
CA ASN A 670 13.32 -26.97 14.10
C ASN A 670 14.40 -26.24 14.87
N THR A 671 14.18 -25.00 15.29
CA THR A 671 15.24 -24.19 15.93
C THR A 671 14.97 -24.00 17.42
N LEU A 672 15.96 -24.32 18.25
CA LEU A 672 16.01 -23.96 19.67
C LEU A 672 17.07 -22.88 19.86
N ILE A 673 16.70 -21.78 20.49
CA ILE A 673 17.60 -20.69 20.89
C ILE A 673 17.63 -20.63 22.40
N TYR A 674 18.81 -20.54 23.02
CA TYR A 674 18.90 -20.41 24.47
C TYR A 674 20.07 -19.55 24.91
N LEU A 675 19.93 -19.03 26.11
CA LEU A 675 20.91 -18.20 26.78
C LEU A 675 21.32 -18.85 28.11
N ILE A 676 22.62 -18.94 28.33
CA ILE A 676 23.21 -19.41 29.59
C ILE A 676 24.23 -18.38 30.09
N HIS A 677 24.54 -18.47 31.39
CA HIS A 677 25.45 -17.57 32.09
C HIS A 677 26.57 -18.34 32.79
N HIS A 678 27.74 -17.71 32.80
CA HIS A 678 28.95 -18.14 33.48
C HIS A 678 29.52 -16.97 34.26
N ALA A 679 30.14 -17.24 35.42
CA ALA A 679 30.76 -16.20 36.23
C ALA A 679 31.97 -15.55 35.51
N GLY A 680 32.62 -16.28 34.60
CA GLY A 680 33.74 -15.80 33.79
C GLY A 680 34.20 -16.85 32.77
N ARG A 681 35.10 -16.47 31.86
CA ARG A 681 35.49 -17.35 30.74
C ARG A 681 36.18 -18.64 31.17
N MET A 682 37.13 -18.56 32.10
CA MET A 682 37.82 -19.75 32.63
C MET A 682 36.85 -20.73 33.31
N GLN A 683 35.85 -20.22 34.03
CA GLN A 683 34.83 -21.05 34.65
C GLN A 683 33.90 -21.67 33.60
N ALA A 684 33.59 -20.98 32.51
CA ALA A 684 32.84 -21.54 31.39
C ALA A 684 33.54 -22.77 30.79
N ASP A 685 34.84 -22.65 30.49
CA ASP A 685 35.63 -23.75 29.92
C ASP A 685 35.67 -24.98 30.85
N ALA A 686 35.90 -24.76 32.16
CA ALA A 686 35.88 -25.84 33.15
C ALA A 686 34.49 -26.51 33.27
N SER A 687 33.42 -25.70 33.26
CA SER A 687 32.04 -26.20 33.38
C SER A 687 31.66 -27.07 32.17
N TRP A 688 32.03 -26.66 30.96
CA TRP A 688 31.78 -27.44 29.75
C TRP A 688 32.58 -28.73 29.68
N MET A 689 33.84 -28.71 30.12
CA MET A 689 34.67 -29.91 30.20
C MET A 689 34.06 -30.92 31.17
N ALA A 690 33.64 -30.47 32.36
CA ALA A 690 32.99 -31.33 33.36
C ALA A 690 31.64 -31.87 32.87
N PHE A 691 30.82 -31.02 32.23
CA PHE A 691 29.55 -31.43 31.63
C PHE A 691 29.73 -32.51 30.57
N GLY A 692 30.70 -32.35 29.65
CA GLY A 692 30.96 -33.32 28.59
C GLY A 692 31.50 -34.66 29.07
N GLN A 693 32.00 -34.74 30.31
CA GLN A 693 32.52 -35.95 30.95
C GLN A 693 31.52 -36.61 31.91
N ASP A 694 30.35 -36.01 32.14
CA ASP A 694 29.34 -36.57 33.04
C ASP A 694 28.72 -37.84 32.41
N PRO A 695 28.77 -39.02 33.05
CA PRO A 695 28.17 -40.24 32.49
C PRO A 695 26.64 -40.16 32.28
N LEU A 696 25.95 -39.19 32.90
CA LEU A 696 24.54 -38.91 32.65
C LEU A 696 24.27 -38.09 31.38
N TRP A 697 25.30 -37.49 30.79
CA TRP A 697 25.28 -36.76 29.51
C TRP A 697 25.64 -37.69 28.35
#